data_AF-A0A3C1ZTG1-F1
#
_entry.id   AF-A0A3C1ZTG1-F1
#
_cell.length_a   1.000
_cell.length_b   1.000
_cell.length_c   1.000
_cell.angle_alpha   90.00
_cell.angle_beta   90.00
_cell.angle_gamma   90.00
#
_symmetry.space_group_name_H-M   'P 1'
#
loop_
_entity.id
_entity.type
_entity.pdbx_description
1 polymer ?
#
loop_
_entity_poly.entity_id
_entity_poly.type
_entity_poly.pdbx_seq_one_letter_code
_entity_poly.pdbx_strand_id
1 'polypeptide(L)'
;MGHKIAFGVGMLANQMFPAALGIFMVVLVQNLGFPGWMYSLVYFLPRLSDAFTDPIMGFISDNTKSKWGRRRQYVIIGALVMGAAFAIMWQLSASNTLNANFTYFFGWSFVFYLGLTIFSVPYVAMGYEMSDDFHERTNIMATAQLIGQLAWVLAPWIWVIIYNDNLFPPVMEGGEVVVEPFEIGTHQLSIGIAVLFTFCAMVPGLFIPSKSTLNENYDALSFANIGNIFKKIGRSFVEAFSSKPFRQLCFSTFLVYNAFMTISGFSFFIIVWHLFGGVTGPEGSDIWPTLFGSVGAAITTAFVIPIVARMSRKLGKKKAFMVSQAISIVGYLSFLFLFVPGKPWLFLLALPFHSFGIGSLFTLMMSMTADVIDLDELNHGERREGVFGAIYWYMVKFGFAIAGGLSGVILAIVGFDGDLAVQPPGAIDGLRYFFTGLPILGTVGALLIMRNYNITEEKSNEIRAELDRRKAEKEPVEVPQASSYYATDMLQSFGGLNGVTKVETDTDFAGMSEADLRSQFTSALLRGLHGMSFSPYLEGQNVGDQLTEVQIRQRMEIIAPYTQWVRSFSSTDGNEHIAKAAHDKGIKTLAGAWIDGDLEKNEREIAGIIASAKAGHVDVVAVGNEVLLRGDLSKEELLEYIRRVKQALPHLPVGCVEPYFQFQANPDLVAACDVVLANCYPFWEGSSVEQATVYLDRMYDVAQEAANGKPVMITETGWPSCGENTNQAVPSDDNAMKYFINTNNWRIRNRAEVFYFSSFDESWKIRHEGDVGQSWGIWDKDGELKYSEKVTS
;
A
#
# COMPACT_ATOMS: atom_id res chain seq x y z
N MET A 1 -1.30 -8.18 -1.35
CA MET A 1 -2.75 -8.40 -1.52
C MET A 1 -3.54 -8.12 -0.23
N GLY A 2 -3.11 -8.63 0.93
CA GLY A 2 -3.82 -8.45 2.21
C GLY A 2 -4.18 -7.01 2.58
N HIS A 3 -3.25 -6.05 2.47
CA HIS A 3 -3.53 -4.65 2.80
C HIS A 3 -4.59 -3.99 1.90
N LYS A 4 -4.66 -4.36 0.61
CA LYS A 4 -5.69 -3.86 -0.32
C LYS A 4 -7.08 -4.33 0.07
N ILE A 5 -7.18 -5.60 0.46
CA ILE A 5 -8.43 -6.19 0.94
C ILE A 5 -8.84 -5.51 2.24
N ALA A 6 -7.90 -5.34 3.19
CA ALA A 6 -8.17 -4.62 4.44
C ALA A 6 -8.70 -3.20 4.17
N PHE A 7 -8.07 -2.46 3.26
CA PHE A 7 -8.54 -1.15 2.83
C PHE A 7 -9.94 -1.22 2.22
N GLY A 8 -10.22 -2.18 1.35
CA GLY A 8 -11.53 -2.36 0.73
C GLY A 8 -12.65 -2.77 1.68
N VAL A 9 -12.35 -3.55 2.73
CA VAL A 9 -13.31 -3.86 3.80
C VAL A 9 -13.71 -2.57 4.55
N GLY A 10 -12.78 -1.66 4.77
CA GLY A 10 -13.10 -0.31 5.26
C GLY A 10 -13.99 0.47 4.29
N MET A 11 -13.78 0.33 2.98
CA MET A 11 -14.58 1.03 1.96
C MET A 11 -16.03 0.56 1.98
N LEU A 12 -16.25 -0.74 2.21
CA LEU A 12 -17.57 -1.31 2.38
C LEU A 12 -18.32 -0.66 3.54
N ALA A 13 -17.68 -0.49 4.70
CA ALA A 13 -18.31 0.23 5.81
C ALA A 13 -18.55 1.71 5.48
N ASN A 14 -17.56 2.37 4.87
CA ASN A 14 -17.64 3.78 4.46
C ASN A 14 -18.81 4.06 3.50
N GLN A 15 -19.17 3.09 2.65
CA GLN A 15 -20.31 3.21 1.74
C GLN A 15 -21.62 2.66 2.35
N MET A 16 -21.55 1.63 3.19
CA MET A 16 -22.73 0.99 3.77
C MET A 16 -23.48 1.91 4.73
N PHE A 17 -22.79 2.61 5.63
CA PHE A 17 -23.46 3.49 6.59
C PHE A 17 -24.30 4.59 5.90
N PRO A 18 -23.75 5.36 4.93
CA PRO A 18 -24.55 6.30 4.15
C PRO A 18 -25.66 5.65 3.30
N ALA A 19 -25.40 4.49 2.70
CA ALA A 19 -26.38 3.78 1.89
C ALA A 19 -27.57 3.29 2.73
N ALA A 20 -27.30 2.65 3.87
CA ALA A 20 -28.30 2.23 4.84
C ALA A 20 -29.06 3.43 5.40
N LEU A 21 -28.38 4.51 5.78
CA LEU A 21 -29.03 5.74 6.23
C LEU A 21 -30.05 6.25 5.20
N GLY A 22 -29.69 6.28 3.92
CA GLY A 22 -30.59 6.70 2.85
C GLY A 22 -31.87 5.86 2.76
N ILE A 23 -31.77 4.55 2.99
CA ILE A 23 -32.91 3.63 2.98
C ILE A 23 -33.75 3.77 4.26
N PHE A 24 -33.13 3.78 5.43
CA PHE A 24 -33.83 3.88 6.71
C PHE A 24 -34.57 5.21 6.87
N MET A 25 -34.10 6.29 6.23
CA MET A 25 -34.78 7.59 6.24
C MET A 25 -36.22 7.54 5.70
N VAL A 26 -36.57 6.53 4.89
CA VAL A 26 -37.95 6.28 4.45
C VAL A 26 -38.88 6.03 5.64
N VAL A 27 -38.41 5.34 6.69
CA VAL A 27 -39.19 5.03 7.91
C VAL A 27 -39.62 6.31 8.64
N LEU A 28 -38.76 7.34 8.67
CA LEU A 28 -39.08 8.61 9.33
C LEU A 28 -40.30 9.29 8.70
N VAL A 29 -40.41 9.23 7.37
CA VAL A 29 -41.50 9.87 6.62
C VAL A 29 -42.73 8.97 6.56
N GLN A 30 -42.56 7.71 6.13
CA GLN A 30 -43.68 6.80 5.88
C GLN A 30 -44.36 6.28 7.15
N ASN A 31 -43.57 5.97 8.20
CA ASN A 31 -44.12 5.33 9.40
C ASN A 31 -44.21 6.28 10.59
N LEU A 32 -43.22 7.15 10.78
CA LEU A 32 -43.21 8.09 11.91
C LEU A 32 -43.80 9.46 11.58
N GLY A 33 -44.21 9.69 10.33
CA GLY A 33 -44.97 10.87 9.92
C GLY A 33 -44.18 12.17 9.94
N PHE A 34 -42.85 12.14 9.74
CA PHE A 34 -42.04 13.35 9.69
C PHE A 34 -42.49 14.22 8.50
N PRO A 35 -42.97 15.46 8.74
CA PRO A 35 -43.30 16.36 7.66
C PRO A 35 -42.03 16.74 6.87
N GLY A 36 -42.21 17.14 5.61
CA GLY A 36 -41.09 17.39 4.69
C GLY A 36 -40.02 18.38 5.21
N TRP A 37 -40.40 19.35 6.06
CA TRP A 37 -39.44 20.27 6.67
C TRP A 37 -38.56 19.61 7.75
N MET A 38 -39.11 18.69 8.56
CA MET A 38 -38.34 17.93 9.56
C MET A 38 -37.35 17.00 8.87
N TYR A 39 -37.82 16.29 7.84
CA TYR A 39 -36.97 15.47 6.98
C TYR A 39 -35.83 16.31 6.38
N SER A 40 -36.15 17.49 5.83
CA SER A 40 -35.17 18.39 5.25
C SER A 40 -34.10 18.83 6.26
N LEU A 41 -34.48 19.19 7.49
CA LEU A 41 -33.53 19.60 8.53
C LEU A 41 -32.60 18.46 8.94
N VAL A 42 -33.16 17.28 9.21
CA VAL A 42 -32.42 16.06 9.58
C VAL A 42 -31.48 15.63 8.47
N TYR A 43 -31.87 15.80 7.21
CA TYR A 43 -31.03 15.46 6.07
C TYR A 43 -29.92 16.48 5.82
N PHE A 44 -30.23 17.78 5.95
CA PHE A 44 -29.35 18.86 5.53
C PHE A 44 -28.37 19.32 6.62
N LEU A 45 -28.84 19.63 7.84
CA LEU A 45 -28.00 20.29 8.85
C LEU A 45 -26.85 19.43 9.39
N PRO A 46 -27.06 18.13 9.72
CA PRO A 46 -25.95 17.27 10.12
C PRO A 46 -24.89 17.13 9.03
N ARG A 47 -25.31 17.01 7.75
CA ARG A 47 -24.38 16.99 6.62
C ARG A 47 -23.70 18.34 6.37
N LEU A 48 -24.38 19.45 6.63
CA LEU A 48 -23.76 20.77 6.58
C LEU A 48 -22.63 20.88 7.60
N SER A 49 -22.73 20.20 8.75
CA SER A 49 -21.66 20.15 9.73
C SER A 49 -20.39 19.48 9.19
N ASP A 50 -20.50 18.42 8.36
CA ASP A 50 -19.37 17.79 7.65
C ASP A 50 -18.56 18.79 6.84
N ALA A 51 -19.22 19.78 6.25
CA ALA A 51 -18.58 20.82 5.45
C ALA A 51 -17.52 21.61 6.25
N PHE A 52 -17.68 21.67 7.57
CA PHE A 52 -16.75 22.30 8.50
C PHE A 52 -15.83 21.26 9.17
N THR A 53 -16.35 20.11 9.58
CA THR A 53 -15.58 19.11 10.31
C THR A 53 -14.60 18.34 9.41
N ASP A 54 -14.91 18.11 8.13
CA ASP A 54 -14.03 17.37 7.21
C ASP A 54 -12.67 18.07 7.01
N PRO A 55 -12.60 19.37 6.65
CA PRO A 55 -11.31 20.06 6.52
C PRO A 55 -10.53 20.13 7.84
N ILE A 56 -11.23 20.30 8.96
CA ILE A 56 -10.62 20.31 10.29
C ILE A 56 -10.00 18.94 10.58
N MET A 57 -10.74 17.86 10.35
CA MET A 57 -10.27 16.50 10.59
C MET A 57 -9.15 16.11 9.62
N GLY A 58 -9.20 16.57 8.37
CA GLY A 58 -8.12 16.41 7.41
C GLY A 58 -6.83 17.05 7.92
N PHE A 59 -6.90 18.30 8.37
CA PHE A 59 -5.77 19.01 8.97
C PHE A 59 -5.25 18.35 10.25
N ILE A 60 -6.14 17.96 11.16
CA ILE A 60 -5.79 17.23 12.38
C ILE A 60 -5.05 15.96 12.00
N SER A 61 -5.64 15.12 11.14
CA SER A 61 -5.07 13.84 10.73
C SER A 61 -3.72 14.00 10.03
N ASP A 62 -3.49 15.09 9.32
CA ASP A 62 -2.22 15.34 8.63
C ASP A 62 -1.10 15.77 9.62
N ASN A 63 -1.45 16.37 10.76
CA ASN A 63 -0.50 16.94 11.73
C ASN A 63 -0.38 16.14 13.05
N THR A 64 -1.08 15.01 13.18
CA THR A 64 -1.05 14.23 14.41
C THR A 64 0.29 13.53 14.62
N LYS A 65 0.91 13.78 15.78
CA LYS A 65 2.08 13.04 16.29
C LYS A 65 1.64 11.90 17.19
N SER A 66 1.86 10.66 16.77
CA SER A 66 1.44 9.46 17.50
C SER A 66 2.36 8.27 17.23
N LYS A 67 2.54 7.42 18.25
CA LYS A 67 3.23 6.13 18.13
C LYS A 67 2.52 5.14 17.20
N TRP A 68 1.21 5.34 16.99
CA TRP A 68 0.37 4.55 16.08
C TRP A 68 0.24 5.18 14.70
N GLY A 69 1.06 6.20 14.39
CA GLY A 69 1.03 6.94 13.14
C GLY A 69 -0.09 7.96 13.02
N ARG A 70 -0.17 8.60 11.85
CA ARG A 70 -1.02 9.79 11.61
C ARG A 70 -2.53 9.50 11.75
N ARG A 71 -2.98 8.32 11.29
CA ARG A 71 -4.40 8.08 10.97
C ARG A 71 -5.07 6.95 11.75
N ARG A 72 -4.28 6.00 12.25
CA ARG A 72 -4.77 4.72 12.81
C ARG A 72 -5.79 4.91 13.93
N GLN A 73 -5.49 5.77 14.90
CA GLN A 73 -6.37 6.07 16.03
C GLN A 73 -7.74 6.61 15.57
N TYR A 74 -7.78 7.48 14.56
CA TYR A 74 -9.00 8.11 14.12
C TYR A 74 -9.90 7.15 13.36
N VAL A 75 -9.31 6.28 12.54
CA VAL A 75 -10.07 5.22 11.86
C VAL A 75 -10.77 4.32 12.88
N ILE A 76 -10.09 3.91 13.96
CA ILE A 76 -10.69 3.05 14.99
C ILE A 76 -11.72 3.79 15.84
N ILE A 77 -11.39 4.98 16.35
CA ILE A 77 -12.29 5.77 17.21
C ILE A 77 -13.52 6.21 16.42
N GLY A 78 -13.33 6.71 15.21
CA GLY A 78 -14.41 7.12 14.32
C GLY A 78 -15.36 5.96 13.99
N ALA A 79 -14.81 4.77 13.71
CA ALA A 79 -15.62 3.57 13.48
C ALA A 79 -16.53 3.24 14.67
N LEU A 80 -15.99 3.25 15.89
CA LEU A 80 -16.75 2.98 17.12
C LEU A 80 -17.84 4.02 17.37
N VAL A 81 -17.50 5.31 17.24
CA VAL A 81 -18.46 6.41 17.44
C VAL A 81 -19.56 6.37 16.38
N MET A 82 -19.19 6.21 15.11
CA MET A 82 -20.14 6.13 13.99
C MET A 82 -21.08 4.94 14.15
N GLY A 83 -20.55 3.76 14.47
CA GLY A 83 -21.34 2.55 14.67
C GLY A 83 -22.32 2.65 15.84
N ALA A 84 -21.83 3.05 17.01
CA ALA A 84 -22.65 3.22 18.19
C ALA A 84 -23.75 4.28 17.95
N ALA A 85 -23.39 5.42 17.36
CA ALA A 85 -24.36 6.47 17.04
C ALA A 85 -25.40 5.98 16.03
N PHE A 86 -25.02 5.19 15.01
CA PHE A 86 -25.97 4.63 14.05
C PHE A 86 -26.97 3.70 14.74
N ALA A 87 -26.52 2.78 15.59
CA ALA A 87 -27.40 1.88 16.33
C ALA A 87 -28.39 2.66 17.22
N ILE A 88 -27.88 3.63 18.00
CA ILE A 88 -28.66 4.41 18.96
C ILE A 88 -29.68 5.29 18.22
N MET A 89 -29.24 5.99 17.17
CA MET A 89 -30.08 6.92 16.42
C MET A 89 -31.38 6.30 15.90
N TRP A 90 -31.38 5.00 15.56
CA TRP A 90 -32.52 4.28 15.03
C TRP A 90 -33.44 3.63 16.07
N GLN A 91 -33.17 3.79 17.37
CA GLN A 91 -34.03 3.27 18.46
C GLN A 91 -35.24 4.20 18.71
N LEU A 92 -35.99 4.50 17.64
CA LEU A 92 -37.20 5.33 17.66
C LEU A 92 -38.43 4.48 17.94
N SER A 93 -39.44 5.04 18.62
CA SER A 93 -40.70 4.32 18.87
C SER A 93 -41.90 5.05 18.29
N ALA A 94 -42.82 4.32 17.67
CA ALA A 94 -44.09 4.87 17.17
C ALA A 94 -44.97 5.43 18.31
N SER A 95 -44.78 4.94 19.54
CA SER A 95 -45.49 5.40 20.74
C SER A 95 -45.06 6.80 21.22
N ASN A 96 -43.87 7.27 20.81
CA ASN A 96 -43.37 8.59 21.18
C ASN A 96 -44.07 9.71 20.39
N THR A 97 -44.14 10.90 20.99
CA THR A 97 -44.58 12.08 20.22
C THR A 97 -43.63 12.37 19.06
N LEU A 98 -44.17 12.90 17.96
CA LEU A 98 -43.40 13.29 16.77
C LEU A 98 -42.19 14.16 17.11
N ASN A 99 -42.38 15.18 17.97
CA ASN A 99 -41.31 16.09 18.38
C ASN A 99 -40.22 15.40 19.22
N ALA A 100 -40.58 14.41 20.03
CA ALA A 100 -39.60 13.65 20.81
C ALA A 100 -38.72 12.79 19.90
N ASN A 101 -39.32 12.05 18.96
CA ASN A 101 -38.59 11.27 17.96
C ASN A 101 -37.71 12.17 17.08
N PHE A 102 -38.24 13.32 16.64
CA PHE A 102 -37.47 14.30 15.87
C PHE A 102 -36.25 14.81 16.64
N THR A 103 -36.44 15.28 17.88
CA THR A 103 -35.34 15.84 18.69
C THR A 103 -34.28 14.79 18.98
N TYR A 104 -34.71 13.57 19.31
CA TYR A 104 -33.81 12.43 19.55
C TYR A 104 -32.97 12.08 18.32
N PHE A 105 -33.63 11.85 17.18
CA PHE A 105 -32.96 11.49 15.94
C PHE A 105 -32.03 12.61 15.47
N PHE A 106 -32.52 13.85 15.51
CA PHE A 106 -31.77 15.03 15.09
C PHE A 106 -30.50 15.20 15.93
N GLY A 107 -30.57 15.07 17.25
CA GLY A 107 -29.39 15.13 18.12
C GLY A 107 -28.35 14.05 17.81
N TRP A 108 -28.78 12.79 17.72
CA TRP A 108 -27.87 11.67 17.42
C TRP A 108 -27.29 11.70 16.01
N SER A 109 -28.00 12.29 15.05
CA SER A 109 -27.50 12.43 13.67
C SER A 109 -26.20 13.25 13.61
N PHE A 110 -26.05 14.31 14.43
CA PHE A 110 -24.77 15.06 14.51
C PHE A 110 -23.63 14.19 15.05
N VAL A 111 -23.89 13.33 16.04
CA VAL A 111 -22.89 12.41 16.59
C VAL A 111 -22.48 11.38 15.54
N PHE A 112 -23.45 10.85 14.78
CA PHE A 112 -23.20 9.93 13.68
C PHE A 112 -22.31 10.56 12.60
N TYR A 113 -22.67 11.76 12.13
CA TYR A 113 -21.91 12.46 11.10
C TYR A 113 -20.51 12.91 11.56
N LEU A 114 -20.37 13.30 12.84
CA LEU A 114 -19.06 13.54 13.44
C LEU A 114 -18.22 12.26 13.48
N GLY A 115 -18.80 11.13 13.88
CA GLY A 115 -18.14 9.82 13.83
C GLY A 115 -17.71 9.45 12.41
N LEU A 116 -18.60 9.66 11.43
CA LEU A 116 -18.31 9.46 10.01
C LEU A 116 -17.16 10.35 9.53
N THR A 117 -17.09 11.61 9.96
CA THR A 117 -15.96 12.51 9.65
C THR A 117 -14.64 11.97 10.22
N ILE A 118 -14.63 11.62 11.51
CA ILE A 118 -13.43 11.11 12.22
C ILE A 118 -12.93 9.81 11.59
N PHE A 119 -13.84 8.98 11.07
CA PHE A 119 -13.49 7.75 10.35
C PHE A 119 -13.08 8.02 8.90
N SER A 120 -13.97 8.61 8.10
CA SER A 120 -13.92 8.64 6.64
C SER A 120 -12.77 9.48 6.10
N VAL A 121 -12.50 10.65 6.71
CA VAL A 121 -11.44 11.55 6.22
C VAL A 121 -10.05 10.92 6.39
N PRO A 122 -9.65 10.43 7.57
CA PRO A 122 -8.38 9.72 7.72
C PRO A 122 -8.34 8.39 6.96
N TYR A 123 -9.46 7.69 6.88
CA TYR A 123 -9.56 6.44 6.10
C TYR A 123 -9.27 6.67 4.62
N VAL A 124 -9.90 7.66 3.98
CA VAL A 124 -9.66 7.97 2.57
C VAL A 124 -8.22 8.40 2.34
N ALA A 125 -7.69 9.26 3.22
CA ALA A 125 -6.31 9.75 3.10
C ALA A 125 -5.27 8.63 3.23
N MET A 126 -5.54 7.61 4.07
CA MET A 126 -4.71 6.40 4.15
C MET A 126 -4.59 5.72 2.78
N GLY A 127 -5.67 5.67 2.00
CA GLY A 127 -5.65 5.10 0.65
C GLY A 127 -4.73 5.83 -0.33
N TYR A 128 -4.52 7.14 -0.17
CA TYR A 128 -3.59 7.92 -0.98
C TYR A 128 -2.12 7.69 -0.61
N GLU A 129 -1.85 7.26 0.63
CA GLU A 129 -0.51 7.01 1.18
C GLU A 129 -0.03 5.56 0.96
N MET A 130 -0.93 4.64 0.62
CA MET A 130 -0.62 3.20 0.59
C MET A 130 0.39 2.78 -0.49
N SER A 131 0.58 3.57 -1.53
CA SER A 131 1.54 3.26 -2.59
C SER A 131 2.00 4.51 -3.33
N ASP A 132 3.26 4.49 -3.73
CA ASP A 132 3.87 5.50 -4.59
C ASP A 132 3.83 5.13 -6.08
N ASP A 133 3.45 3.89 -6.42
CA ASP A 133 3.40 3.42 -7.81
C ASP A 133 2.10 3.84 -8.51
N PHE A 134 2.26 4.36 -9.73
CA PHE A 134 1.17 4.94 -10.52
C PHE A 134 0.03 3.95 -10.81
N HIS A 135 0.36 2.70 -11.14
CA HIS A 135 -0.62 1.65 -11.48
C HIS A 135 -1.19 0.99 -10.23
N GLU A 136 -0.35 0.80 -9.22
CA GLU A 136 -0.73 0.17 -7.95
C GLU A 136 -1.75 1.01 -7.19
N ARG A 137 -1.65 2.34 -7.23
CA ARG A 137 -2.70 3.25 -6.72
C ARG A 137 -4.06 2.98 -7.36
N THR A 138 -4.09 2.78 -8.68
CA THR A 138 -5.35 2.42 -9.37
C THR A 138 -5.85 1.06 -8.91
N ASN A 139 -4.95 0.11 -8.70
CA ASN A 139 -5.29 -1.24 -8.26
C ASN A 139 -5.83 -1.28 -6.83
N ILE A 140 -5.24 -0.50 -5.91
CA ILE A 140 -5.73 -0.28 -4.54
C ILE A 140 -7.15 0.29 -4.58
N MET A 141 -7.36 1.37 -5.35
CA MET A 141 -8.68 2.00 -5.47
C MET A 141 -9.71 1.09 -6.15
N ALA A 142 -9.31 0.34 -7.17
CA ALA A 142 -10.18 -0.64 -7.82
C ALA A 142 -10.60 -1.76 -6.86
N THR A 143 -9.66 -2.32 -6.09
CA THR A 143 -9.95 -3.34 -5.06
C THR A 143 -10.87 -2.78 -3.98
N ALA A 144 -10.63 -1.54 -3.54
CA ALA A 144 -11.46 -0.89 -2.55
C ALA A 144 -12.88 -0.66 -3.05
N GLN A 145 -13.05 -0.19 -4.28
CA GLN A 145 -14.37 0.06 -4.88
C GLN A 145 -15.10 -1.24 -5.22
N LEU A 146 -14.39 -2.31 -5.60
CA LEU A 146 -14.99 -3.64 -5.79
C LEU A 146 -15.72 -4.11 -4.52
N ILE A 147 -15.03 -4.05 -3.38
CA ILE A 147 -15.60 -4.45 -2.09
C ILE A 147 -16.61 -3.40 -1.60
N GLY A 148 -16.30 -2.12 -1.76
CA GLY A 148 -17.15 -0.99 -1.38
C GLY A 148 -18.53 -1.01 -2.02
N GLN A 149 -18.61 -1.30 -3.32
CA GLN A 149 -19.86 -1.32 -4.09
C GLN A 149 -20.84 -2.41 -3.64
N LEU A 150 -20.39 -3.41 -2.88
CA LEU A 150 -21.30 -4.37 -2.26
C LEU A 150 -22.29 -3.68 -1.31
N ALA A 151 -21.93 -2.51 -0.75
CA ALA A 151 -22.87 -1.68 0.00
C ALA A 151 -24.13 -1.34 -0.80
N TRP A 152 -23.97 -0.93 -2.06
CA TRP A 152 -25.07 -0.52 -2.93
C TRP A 152 -25.80 -1.69 -3.58
N VAL A 153 -25.19 -2.88 -3.61
CA VAL A 153 -25.89 -4.13 -3.94
C VAL A 153 -26.83 -4.52 -2.80
N LEU A 154 -26.37 -4.42 -1.56
CA LEU A 154 -27.09 -4.93 -0.39
C LEU A 154 -28.09 -3.92 0.20
N ALA A 155 -27.77 -2.63 0.23
CA ALA A 155 -28.56 -1.61 0.91
C ALA A 155 -30.03 -1.53 0.42
N PRO A 156 -30.34 -1.59 -0.89
CA PRO A 156 -31.73 -1.58 -1.34
C PRO A 156 -32.59 -2.71 -0.76
N TRP A 157 -31.99 -3.87 -0.45
CA TRP A 157 -32.71 -5.00 0.14
C TRP A 157 -33.07 -4.78 1.60
N ILE A 158 -32.39 -3.88 2.32
CA ILE A 158 -32.76 -3.50 3.69
C ILE A 158 -34.21 -3.03 3.72
N TRP A 159 -34.64 -2.25 2.71
CA TRP A 159 -36.03 -1.78 2.62
C TRP A 159 -37.02 -2.95 2.60
N VAL A 160 -36.76 -3.96 1.78
CA VAL A 160 -37.59 -5.17 1.67
C VAL A 160 -37.59 -5.96 2.98
N ILE A 161 -36.46 -6.01 3.70
CA ILE A 161 -36.32 -6.77 4.95
C ILE A 161 -37.03 -6.06 6.11
N ILE A 162 -36.97 -4.73 6.21
CA ILE A 162 -37.62 -3.95 7.28
C ILE A 162 -39.13 -4.26 7.35
N TYR A 163 -39.79 -4.37 6.20
CA TYR A 163 -41.25 -4.59 6.12
C TYR A 163 -41.63 -6.06 5.92
N ASN A 164 -40.75 -7.00 6.28
CA ASN A 164 -41.06 -8.43 6.19
C ASN A 164 -41.67 -8.95 7.50
N ASP A 165 -43.00 -9.03 7.54
CA ASP A 165 -43.76 -9.48 8.72
C ASP A 165 -43.44 -10.91 9.18
N ASN A 166 -42.90 -11.77 8.29
CA ASN A 166 -42.46 -13.10 8.69
C ASN A 166 -41.17 -13.07 9.51
N LEU A 167 -40.32 -12.06 9.29
CA LEU A 167 -39.07 -11.86 10.02
C LEU A 167 -39.28 -11.03 11.29
N PHE A 168 -40.18 -10.05 11.24
CA PHE A 168 -40.46 -9.13 12.34
C PHE A 168 -41.96 -9.07 12.64
N PRO A 169 -42.52 -10.08 13.33
CA PRO A 169 -43.94 -10.10 13.64
C PRO A 169 -44.33 -8.99 14.63
N PRO A 170 -45.54 -8.41 14.53
CA PRO A 170 -46.01 -7.38 15.46
C PRO A 170 -46.12 -7.92 16.88
N VAL A 171 -45.85 -7.06 17.87
CA VAL A 171 -46.07 -7.40 19.30
C VAL A 171 -47.48 -6.97 19.68
N MET A 172 -48.28 -7.95 20.11
CA MET A 172 -49.68 -7.77 20.49
C MET A 172 -49.83 -7.78 22.02
N GLU A 173 -50.57 -6.82 22.57
CA GLU A 173 -51.01 -6.82 23.97
C GLU A 173 -52.49 -6.46 24.02
N GLY A 174 -53.31 -7.27 24.72
CA GLY A 174 -54.75 -7.00 24.81
C GLY A 174 -55.52 -7.04 23.47
N GLY A 175 -54.92 -7.54 22.38
CA GLY A 175 -55.51 -7.54 21.04
C GLY A 175 -55.15 -6.32 20.17
N GLU A 176 -54.37 -5.37 20.71
CA GLU A 176 -53.86 -4.21 19.98
C GLU A 176 -52.37 -4.40 19.66
N VAL A 177 -51.92 -3.81 18.54
CA VAL A 177 -50.50 -3.76 18.18
C VAL A 177 -49.85 -2.71 19.07
N VAL A 178 -48.91 -3.14 19.92
CA VAL A 178 -48.17 -2.24 20.82
C VAL A 178 -46.81 -1.89 20.26
N VAL A 179 -46.22 -2.77 19.45
CA VAL A 179 -44.98 -2.51 18.71
C VAL A 179 -45.18 -2.95 17.27
N GLU A 180 -44.97 -2.01 16.36
CA GLU A 180 -45.15 -2.21 14.93
C GLU A 180 -44.00 -3.05 14.32
N PRO A 181 -44.27 -3.90 13.31
CA PRO A 181 -43.25 -4.71 12.63
C PRO A 181 -42.03 -3.90 12.17
N PHE A 182 -42.28 -2.73 11.57
CA PHE A 182 -41.21 -1.86 11.06
C PHE A 182 -40.30 -1.35 12.18
N GLU A 183 -40.82 -1.16 13.40
CA GLU A 183 -40.06 -0.68 14.55
C GLU A 183 -39.03 -1.74 14.96
N ILE A 184 -39.49 -2.99 15.09
CA ILE A 184 -38.64 -4.16 15.41
C ILE A 184 -37.60 -4.35 14.30
N GLY A 185 -38.02 -4.33 13.04
CA GLY A 185 -37.13 -4.49 11.89
C GLY A 185 -36.05 -3.40 11.84
N THR A 186 -36.44 -2.14 12.05
CA THR A 186 -35.52 -1.00 12.08
C THR A 186 -34.53 -1.12 13.26
N HIS A 187 -34.99 -1.47 14.46
CA HIS A 187 -34.12 -1.61 15.64
C HIS A 187 -33.11 -2.74 15.45
N GLN A 188 -33.56 -3.93 15.06
CA GLN A 188 -32.68 -5.09 14.94
C GLN A 188 -31.69 -4.95 13.78
N LEU A 189 -32.14 -4.46 12.62
CA LEU A 189 -31.26 -4.25 11.48
C LEU A 189 -30.25 -3.14 11.73
N SER A 190 -30.64 -2.03 12.37
CA SER A 190 -29.68 -0.96 12.68
C SER A 190 -28.58 -1.43 13.61
N ILE A 191 -28.89 -2.24 14.63
CA ILE A 191 -27.90 -2.85 15.53
C ILE A 191 -27.00 -3.83 14.75
N GLY A 192 -27.59 -4.72 13.94
CA GLY A 192 -26.82 -5.71 13.16
C GLY A 192 -25.86 -5.04 12.17
N ILE A 193 -26.32 -4.03 11.43
CA ILE A 193 -25.51 -3.21 10.52
C ILE A 193 -24.43 -2.47 11.31
N ALA A 194 -24.79 -1.80 12.40
CA ALA A 194 -23.83 -1.07 13.23
C ALA A 194 -22.70 -1.98 13.71
N VAL A 195 -23.00 -3.12 14.31
CA VAL A 195 -22.00 -4.06 14.82
C VAL A 195 -21.10 -4.56 13.68
N LEU A 196 -21.70 -5.12 12.63
CA LEU A 196 -20.95 -5.71 11.52
C LEU A 196 -20.03 -4.69 10.83
N PHE A 197 -20.59 -3.55 10.44
CA PHE A 197 -19.84 -2.58 9.65
C PHE A 197 -18.91 -1.70 10.50
N THR A 198 -19.09 -1.64 11.82
CA THR A 198 -18.06 -1.10 12.73
C THR A 198 -16.81 -1.95 12.70
N PHE A 199 -16.95 -3.28 12.79
CA PHE A 199 -15.79 -4.17 12.66
C PHE A 199 -15.13 -4.01 11.29
N CYS A 200 -15.92 -3.95 10.20
CA CYS A 200 -15.37 -3.70 8.87
C CYS A 200 -14.63 -2.35 8.78
N ALA A 201 -15.16 -1.28 9.37
CA ALA A 201 -14.53 0.04 9.42
C ALA A 201 -13.21 0.04 10.21
N MET A 202 -13.08 -0.81 11.23
CA MET A 202 -11.85 -0.94 12.03
C MET A 202 -10.74 -1.71 11.31
N VAL A 203 -11.06 -2.61 10.38
CA VAL A 203 -10.09 -3.48 9.68
C VAL A 203 -8.90 -2.71 9.09
N PRO A 204 -9.06 -1.62 8.32
CA PRO A 204 -7.92 -0.82 7.85
C PRO A 204 -7.01 -0.35 9.00
N GLY A 205 -7.59 0.17 10.08
CA GLY A 205 -6.83 0.63 11.25
C GLY A 205 -6.17 -0.50 12.05
N LEU A 206 -6.60 -1.75 11.90
CA LEU A 206 -6.00 -2.90 12.59
C LEU A 206 -4.90 -3.56 11.77
N PHE A 207 -5.06 -3.65 10.45
CA PHE A 207 -4.22 -4.49 9.59
C PHE A 207 -3.33 -3.72 8.61
N ILE A 208 -3.57 -2.41 8.38
CA ILE A 208 -2.68 -1.61 7.52
C ILE A 208 -1.57 -1.03 8.40
N PRO A 209 -0.28 -1.30 8.08
CA PRO A 209 0.84 -0.81 8.87
C PRO A 209 0.93 0.72 8.81
N SER A 210 1.39 1.32 9.91
CA SER A 210 1.51 2.77 10.08
C SER A 210 2.87 3.11 10.70
N LYS A 211 3.59 4.07 10.13
CA LYS A 211 4.85 4.58 10.71
C LYS A 211 4.57 5.50 11.89
N SER A 212 5.40 5.43 12.94
CA SER A 212 5.36 6.37 14.07
C SER A 212 5.65 7.80 13.59
N THR A 213 5.01 8.79 14.20
CA THR A 213 5.13 10.21 13.83
C THR A 213 5.53 11.10 15.01
N LEU A 214 6.08 10.51 16.07
CA LEU A 214 6.50 11.26 17.25
C LEU A 214 7.65 12.25 16.95
N ASN A 215 8.54 11.89 16.03
CA ASN A 215 9.73 12.68 15.68
C ASN A 215 9.50 13.61 14.48
N GLU A 216 8.30 13.60 13.90
CA GLU A 216 7.96 14.45 12.76
C GLU A 216 7.74 15.90 13.18
N ASN A 217 8.16 16.84 12.35
CA ASN A 217 8.08 18.28 12.65
C ASN A 217 6.72 18.89 12.25
N TYR A 218 5.63 18.31 12.76
CA TYR A 218 4.27 18.83 12.54
C TYR A 218 3.90 19.97 13.50
N ASP A 219 2.91 20.76 13.07
CA ASP A 219 2.31 21.82 13.87
C ASP A 219 1.71 21.28 15.17
N ALA A 220 1.91 22.00 16.27
CA ALA A 220 1.27 21.68 17.54
C ALA A 220 -0.25 21.93 17.49
N LEU A 221 -1.02 20.86 17.59
CA LEU A 221 -2.48 20.89 17.74
C LEU A 221 -2.84 21.31 19.18
N SER A 222 -3.05 22.62 19.42
CA SER A 222 -3.46 23.14 20.74
C SER A 222 -4.66 24.09 20.64
N PHE A 223 -5.48 24.14 21.71
CA PHE A 223 -6.62 25.06 21.80
C PHE A 223 -6.20 26.53 21.73
N ALA A 224 -4.99 26.86 22.19
CA ALA A 224 -4.43 28.21 22.09
C ALA A 224 -4.14 28.65 20.64
N ASN A 225 -3.97 27.70 19.71
CA ASN A 225 -3.62 27.95 18.31
C ASN A 225 -4.80 27.82 17.33
N ILE A 226 -6.04 27.61 17.81
CA ILE A 226 -7.22 27.35 16.96
C ILE A 226 -7.44 28.40 15.87
N GLY A 227 -7.31 29.70 16.19
CA GLY A 227 -7.47 30.76 15.20
C GLY A 227 -6.42 30.69 14.07
N ASN A 228 -5.17 30.36 14.42
CA ASN A 228 -4.10 30.16 13.44
C ASN A 228 -4.32 28.90 12.61
N ILE A 229 -4.87 27.83 13.20
CA ILE A 229 -5.24 26.59 12.49
C ILE A 229 -6.29 26.89 11.41
N PHE A 230 -7.36 27.61 11.73
CA PHE A 230 -8.36 27.99 10.72
C PHE A 230 -7.78 28.83 9.58
N LYS A 231 -6.87 29.76 9.89
CA LYS A 231 -6.16 30.55 8.87
C LYS A 231 -5.26 29.67 7.99
N LYS A 232 -4.57 28.69 8.57
CA LYS A 232 -3.75 27.71 7.83
C LYS A 232 -4.62 26.80 6.94
N ILE A 233 -5.72 26.26 7.45
CA ILE A 233 -6.68 25.46 6.67
C ILE A 233 -7.17 26.27 5.46
N GLY A 234 -7.57 27.53 5.66
CA GLY A 234 -7.99 28.40 4.57
C GLY A 234 -6.88 28.64 3.54
N ARG A 235 -5.63 28.81 3.98
CA ARG A 235 -4.48 28.94 3.09
C ARG A 235 -4.22 27.64 2.29
N SER A 236 -4.18 26.48 2.95
CA SER A 236 -4.00 25.18 2.30
C SER A 236 -5.11 24.88 1.30
N PHE A 237 -6.34 25.32 1.58
CA PHE A 237 -7.46 25.23 0.65
C PHE A 237 -7.20 26.04 -0.62
N VAL A 238 -6.78 27.30 -0.48
CA VAL A 238 -6.45 28.19 -1.61
C VAL A 238 -5.27 27.64 -2.43
N GLU A 239 -4.23 27.13 -1.77
CA GLU A 239 -3.06 26.54 -2.42
C GLU A 239 -3.45 25.27 -3.21
N ALA A 240 -4.21 24.35 -2.61
CA ALA A 240 -4.71 23.17 -3.28
C ALA A 240 -5.58 23.53 -4.50
N PHE A 241 -6.50 24.47 -4.36
CA PHE A 241 -7.33 24.95 -5.47
C PHE A 241 -6.57 25.76 -6.53
N SER A 242 -5.36 26.25 -6.23
CA SER A 242 -4.51 26.89 -7.23
C SER A 242 -3.96 25.88 -8.24
N SER A 243 -3.87 24.60 -7.85
CA SER A 243 -3.51 23.50 -8.74
C SER A 243 -4.55 23.32 -9.85
N LYS A 244 -4.16 23.61 -11.09
CA LYS A 244 -5.03 23.41 -12.28
C LYS A 244 -5.47 21.95 -12.44
N PRO A 245 -4.59 20.94 -12.36
CA PRO A 245 -5.00 19.54 -12.41
C PRO A 245 -6.02 19.18 -11.32
N PHE A 246 -5.84 19.67 -10.09
CA PHE A 246 -6.76 19.40 -8.99
C PHE A 246 -8.17 19.96 -9.27
N ARG A 247 -8.26 21.22 -9.71
CA ARG A 247 -9.55 21.82 -10.11
C ARG A 247 -10.26 21.03 -11.20
N GLN A 248 -9.50 20.50 -12.17
CA GLN A 248 -10.09 19.68 -13.23
C GLN A 248 -10.74 18.42 -12.65
N LEU A 249 -10.08 17.73 -11.69
CA LEU A 249 -10.65 16.58 -10.99
C LEU A 249 -11.90 16.98 -10.20
N CYS A 250 -11.83 18.03 -9.37
CA CYS A 250 -12.95 18.50 -8.56
C CYS A 250 -14.18 18.86 -9.38
N PHE A 251 -14.05 19.70 -10.42
CA PHE A 251 -15.19 20.11 -11.23
C PHE A 251 -15.74 18.98 -12.09
N SER A 252 -14.89 18.08 -12.59
CA SER A 252 -15.35 16.92 -13.36
C SER A 252 -16.14 15.95 -12.49
N THR A 253 -15.63 15.64 -11.28
CA THR A 253 -16.35 14.83 -10.30
C THR A 253 -17.64 15.51 -9.88
N PHE A 254 -17.61 16.81 -9.60
CA PHE A 254 -18.81 17.57 -9.23
C PHE A 254 -19.89 17.45 -10.30
N LEU A 255 -19.56 17.64 -11.58
CA LEU A 255 -20.51 17.57 -12.68
C LEU A 255 -21.07 16.15 -12.87
N VAL A 256 -20.21 15.13 -12.94
CA VAL A 256 -20.66 13.74 -13.17
C VAL A 256 -21.47 13.23 -11.98
N TYR A 257 -20.93 13.34 -10.77
CA TYR A 257 -21.54 12.76 -9.59
C TYR A 257 -22.84 13.47 -9.23
N ASN A 258 -22.87 14.81 -9.21
CA ASN A 258 -24.06 15.53 -8.76
C ASN A 258 -25.16 15.56 -9.82
N ALA A 259 -24.81 15.53 -11.12
CA ALA A 259 -25.83 15.31 -12.15
C ALA A 259 -26.50 13.94 -11.98
N PHE A 260 -25.72 12.89 -11.68
CA PHE A 260 -26.26 11.58 -11.33
C PHE A 260 -27.11 11.61 -10.05
N MET A 261 -26.61 12.21 -8.97
CA MET A 261 -27.36 12.29 -7.70
C MET A 261 -28.67 13.08 -7.82
N THR A 262 -28.72 14.10 -8.69
CA THR A 262 -29.95 14.87 -8.94
C THR A 262 -31.05 13.99 -9.50
N ILE A 263 -30.71 13.01 -10.34
CA ILE A 263 -31.68 12.16 -11.02
C ILE A 263 -31.85 10.80 -10.38
N SER A 264 -31.00 10.43 -9.40
CA SER A 264 -30.96 9.07 -8.87
C SER A 264 -32.30 8.65 -8.25
N GLY A 265 -33.00 9.57 -7.60
CA GLY A 265 -34.33 9.35 -7.04
C GLY A 265 -35.45 9.24 -8.09
N PHE A 266 -35.24 9.77 -9.31
CA PHE A 266 -36.26 9.72 -10.36
C PHE A 266 -36.43 8.34 -10.97
N SER A 267 -35.44 7.44 -10.82
CA SER A 267 -35.59 6.05 -11.27
C SER A 267 -36.80 5.38 -10.61
N PHE A 268 -37.04 5.64 -9.31
CA PHE A 268 -38.21 5.16 -8.60
C PHE A 268 -39.50 5.65 -9.25
N PHE A 269 -39.63 6.97 -9.46
CA PHE A 269 -40.83 7.57 -10.05
C PHE A 269 -41.07 7.10 -11.49
N ILE A 270 -40.01 6.98 -12.30
CA ILE A 270 -40.12 6.48 -13.67
C ILE A 270 -40.57 5.01 -13.64
N ILE A 271 -39.98 4.15 -12.81
CA ILE A 271 -40.36 2.74 -12.75
C ILE A 271 -41.83 2.62 -12.33
N VAL A 272 -42.23 3.24 -11.22
CA VAL A 272 -43.60 3.10 -10.68
C VAL A 272 -44.65 3.68 -11.64
N TRP A 273 -44.49 4.92 -12.10
CA TRP A 273 -45.54 5.58 -12.89
C TRP A 273 -45.48 5.27 -14.39
N HIS A 274 -44.29 5.13 -14.98
CA HIS A 274 -44.17 4.86 -16.42
C HIS A 274 -44.33 3.37 -16.74
N LEU A 275 -43.70 2.47 -15.98
CA LEU A 275 -43.73 1.02 -16.30
C LEU A 275 -44.95 0.32 -15.71
N PHE A 276 -45.42 0.76 -14.54
CA PHE A 276 -46.47 0.10 -13.76
C PHE A 276 -47.72 0.97 -13.54
N GLY A 277 -47.81 2.13 -14.18
CA GLY A 277 -49.01 2.97 -14.14
C GLY A 277 -49.38 3.49 -12.75
N GLY A 278 -48.41 3.62 -11.84
CA GLY A 278 -48.62 4.09 -10.47
C GLY A 278 -48.96 2.98 -9.47
N VAL A 279 -49.07 1.72 -9.91
CA VAL A 279 -49.35 0.58 -9.02
C VAL A 279 -48.08 0.16 -8.30
N THR A 280 -48.12 0.16 -6.97
CA THR A 280 -47.03 -0.30 -6.09
C THR A 280 -47.35 -1.67 -5.49
N GLY A 281 -46.34 -2.34 -4.91
CA GLY A 281 -46.48 -3.67 -4.33
C GLY A 281 -46.43 -4.82 -5.34
N PRO A 282 -46.76 -6.06 -4.92
CA PRO A 282 -46.56 -7.28 -5.71
C PRO A 282 -47.31 -7.31 -7.06
N GLU A 283 -48.45 -6.61 -7.14
CA GLU A 283 -49.26 -6.51 -8.36
C GLU A 283 -48.80 -5.39 -9.31
N GLY A 284 -47.80 -4.59 -8.89
CA GLY A 284 -47.26 -3.46 -9.64
C GLY A 284 -45.74 -3.43 -9.64
N SER A 285 -45.15 -2.32 -9.18
CA SER A 285 -43.71 -2.09 -9.28
C SER A 285 -42.84 -3.00 -8.43
N ASP A 286 -43.37 -3.60 -7.35
CA ASP A 286 -42.70 -4.54 -6.44
C ASP A 286 -41.19 -4.27 -6.25
N ILE A 287 -40.34 -5.25 -6.58
CA ILE A 287 -38.88 -5.21 -6.46
C ILE A 287 -38.18 -4.44 -7.58
N TRP A 288 -38.88 -3.96 -8.62
CA TRP A 288 -38.23 -3.37 -9.81
C TRP A 288 -37.38 -2.12 -9.51
N PRO A 289 -37.81 -1.17 -8.66
CA PRO A 289 -36.94 -0.08 -8.21
C PRO A 289 -35.68 -0.57 -7.48
N THR A 290 -35.83 -1.60 -6.64
CA THR A 290 -34.72 -2.24 -5.91
C THR A 290 -33.74 -2.90 -6.88
N LEU A 291 -34.23 -3.58 -7.91
CA LEU A 291 -33.42 -4.21 -8.95
C LEU A 291 -32.61 -3.19 -9.76
N PHE A 292 -33.15 -1.99 -10.03
CA PHE A 292 -32.41 -0.94 -10.72
C PHE A 292 -31.09 -0.60 -9.99
N GLY A 293 -31.18 -0.31 -8.70
CA GLY A 293 -30.00 0.01 -7.87
C GLY A 293 -29.07 -1.19 -7.68
N SER A 294 -29.63 -2.33 -7.25
CA SER A 294 -28.86 -3.53 -6.91
C SER A 294 -28.13 -4.14 -8.13
N VAL A 295 -28.83 -4.32 -9.26
CA VAL A 295 -28.22 -4.89 -10.48
C VAL A 295 -27.19 -3.91 -11.07
N GLY A 296 -27.48 -2.60 -11.03
CA GLY A 296 -26.54 -1.57 -11.49
C GLY A 296 -25.23 -1.59 -10.70
N ALA A 297 -25.32 -1.68 -9.37
CA ALA A 297 -24.16 -1.81 -8.48
C ALA A 297 -23.43 -3.14 -8.69
N ALA A 298 -24.16 -4.25 -8.87
CA ALA A 298 -23.59 -5.58 -9.11
C ALA A 298 -22.78 -5.61 -10.42
N ILE A 299 -23.30 -5.01 -11.49
CA ILE A 299 -22.58 -4.88 -12.76
C ILE A 299 -21.35 -3.96 -12.59
N THR A 300 -21.50 -2.89 -11.82
CA THR A 300 -20.40 -1.95 -11.54
C THR A 300 -19.22 -2.68 -10.89
N THR A 301 -19.50 -3.44 -9.82
CA THR A 301 -18.46 -4.19 -9.11
C THR A 301 -17.92 -5.35 -9.97
N ALA A 302 -18.76 -6.25 -10.48
CA ALA A 302 -18.29 -7.47 -11.12
C ALA A 302 -17.58 -7.22 -12.47
N PHE A 303 -17.98 -6.20 -13.24
CA PHE A 303 -17.52 -6.01 -14.62
C PHE A 303 -16.87 -4.65 -14.85
N VAL A 304 -17.54 -3.55 -14.49
CA VAL A 304 -17.07 -2.20 -14.87
C VAL A 304 -15.74 -1.88 -14.21
N ILE A 305 -15.61 -2.03 -12.89
CA ILE A 305 -14.37 -1.67 -12.17
C ILE A 305 -13.16 -2.48 -12.70
N PRO A 306 -13.24 -3.82 -12.88
CA PRO A 306 -12.15 -4.60 -13.48
C PRO A 306 -11.82 -4.21 -14.93
N ILE A 307 -12.81 -3.82 -15.74
CA ILE A 307 -12.60 -3.36 -17.12
C ILE A 307 -11.89 -2.00 -17.10
N VAL A 308 -12.36 -1.06 -16.28
CA VAL A 308 -11.79 0.28 -16.14
C VAL A 308 -10.35 0.21 -15.62
N ALA A 309 -10.06 -0.63 -14.63
CA ALA A 309 -8.70 -0.83 -14.12
C ALA A 309 -7.75 -1.36 -15.22
N ARG A 310 -8.21 -2.33 -16.03
CA ARG A 310 -7.44 -2.83 -17.19
C ARG A 310 -7.25 -1.77 -18.28
N MET A 311 -8.29 -0.98 -18.56
CA MET A 311 -8.21 0.15 -19.49
C MET A 311 -7.20 1.20 -19.01
N SER A 312 -7.19 1.51 -17.71
CA SER A 312 -6.25 2.47 -17.12
C SER A 312 -4.79 2.08 -17.35
N ARG A 313 -4.46 0.79 -17.15
CA ARG A 313 -3.10 0.27 -17.37
C ARG A 313 -2.66 0.32 -18.83
N LYS A 314 -3.59 0.14 -19.78
CA LYS A 314 -3.27 0.11 -21.22
C LYS A 314 -3.30 1.49 -21.90
N LEU A 315 -4.21 2.36 -21.48
CA LEU A 315 -4.50 3.63 -22.15
C LEU A 315 -4.05 4.85 -21.33
N GLY A 316 -3.68 4.65 -20.06
CA GLY A 316 -3.50 5.70 -19.06
C GLY A 316 -4.83 6.16 -18.44
N LYS A 317 -4.76 6.68 -17.20
CA LYS A 317 -5.92 7.09 -16.38
C LYS A 317 -6.86 8.07 -17.09
N LYS A 318 -6.30 9.11 -17.73
CA LYS A 318 -7.08 10.13 -18.46
C LYS A 318 -7.92 9.53 -19.58
N LYS A 319 -7.30 8.76 -20.49
CA LYS A 319 -8.01 8.19 -21.65
C LYS A 319 -9.03 7.16 -21.18
N ALA A 320 -8.70 6.34 -20.17
CA ALA A 320 -9.63 5.41 -19.57
C ALA A 320 -10.87 6.11 -18.98
N PHE A 321 -10.69 7.25 -18.30
CA PHE A 321 -11.80 8.07 -17.82
C PHE A 321 -12.66 8.59 -18.98
N MET A 322 -12.02 9.20 -20.01
CA MET A 322 -12.75 9.75 -21.15
C MET A 322 -13.58 8.71 -21.89
N VAL A 323 -13.01 7.52 -22.15
CA VAL A 323 -13.74 6.41 -22.81
C VAL A 323 -14.88 5.91 -21.93
N SER A 324 -14.65 5.73 -20.63
CA SER A 324 -15.69 5.25 -19.71
C SER A 324 -16.88 6.21 -19.63
N GLN A 325 -16.61 7.51 -19.58
CA GLN A 325 -17.64 8.54 -19.60
C GLN A 325 -18.35 8.63 -20.96
N ALA A 326 -17.68 8.38 -22.07
CA ALA A 326 -18.35 8.28 -23.38
C ALA A 326 -19.30 7.07 -23.43
N ILE A 327 -18.91 5.93 -22.85
CA ILE A 327 -19.76 4.74 -22.74
C ILE A 327 -20.99 5.02 -21.86
N SER A 328 -20.85 5.76 -20.77
CA SER A 328 -21.98 6.09 -19.89
C SER A 328 -23.06 6.92 -20.58
N ILE A 329 -22.68 7.83 -21.49
CA ILE A 329 -23.63 8.58 -22.35
C ILE A 329 -24.53 7.64 -23.15
N VAL A 330 -23.96 6.56 -23.71
CA VAL A 330 -24.74 5.53 -24.44
C VAL A 330 -25.74 4.86 -23.48
N GLY A 331 -25.34 4.57 -22.25
CA GLY A 331 -26.23 4.05 -21.22
C GLY A 331 -27.39 4.98 -20.89
N TYR A 332 -27.12 6.27 -20.68
CA TYR A 332 -28.16 7.26 -20.44
C TYR A 332 -29.13 7.40 -21.61
N LEU A 333 -28.63 7.46 -22.85
CA LEU A 333 -29.48 7.52 -24.05
C LEU A 333 -30.35 6.26 -24.21
N SER A 334 -29.82 5.09 -23.86
CA SER A 334 -30.54 3.82 -23.97
C SER A 334 -31.80 3.78 -23.11
N PHE A 335 -31.83 4.46 -21.96
CA PHE A 335 -33.02 4.54 -21.11
C PHE A 335 -34.23 5.20 -21.78
N LEU A 336 -34.03 6.09 -22.76
CA LEU A 336 -35.14 6.68 -23.52
C LEU A 336 -35.96 5.61 -24.25
N PHE A 337 -35.32 4.52 -24.66
CA PHE A 337 -35.93 3.45 -25.47
C PHE A 337 -36.26 2.19 -24.64
N LEU A 338 -35.54 1.95 -23.55
CA LEU A 338 -35.63 0.69 -22.80
C LEU A 338 -36.62 0.72 -21.62
N PHE A 339 -37.13 1.90 -21.23
CA PHE A 339 -38.27 1.99 -20.33
C PHE A 339 -39.58 1.70 -21.08
N VAL A 340 -39.87 0.43 -21.32
CA VAL A 340 -41.04 -0.05 -22.08
C VAL A 340 -42.11 -0.62 -21.14
N PRO A 341 -43.31 -0.02 -21.07
CA PRO A 341 -44.43 -0.55 -20.29
C PRO A 341 -44.75 -2.00 -20.66
N GLY A 342 -45.05 -2.84 -19.67
CA GLY A 342 -45.29 -4.28 -19.84
C GLY A 342 -44.06 -5.15 -20.09
N LYS A 343 -42.87 -4.56 -20.27
CA LYS A 343 -41.58 -5.28 -20.39
C LYS A 343 -40.51 -4.67 -19.47
N PRO A 344 -40.73 -4.67 -18.14
CA PRO A 344 -39.88 -3.95 -17.19
C PRO A 344 -38.42 -4.43 -17.17
N TRP A 345 -38.12 -5.67 -17.56
CA TRP A 345 -36.75 -6.18 -17.63
C TRP A 345 -35.86 -5.48 -18.67
N LEU A 346 -36.42 -4.78 -19.66
CA LEU A 346 -35.64 -4.17 -20.74
C LEU A 346 -34.69 -3.07 -20.26
N PHE A 347 -35.07 -2.28 -19.24
CA PHE A 347 -34.19 -1.21 -18.74
C PHE A 347 -32.90 -1.76 -18.12
N LEU A 348 -32.89 -3.01 -17.65
CA LEU A 348 -31.70 -3.65 -17.10
C LEU A 348 -30.58 -3.77 -18.13
N LEU A 349 -30.91 -3.82 -19.43
CA LEU A 349 -29.94 -3.86 -20.52
C LEU A 349 -29.17 -2.54 -20.70
N ALA A 350 -29.68 -1.42 -20.17
CA ALA A 350 -28.96 -0.14 -20.16
C ALA A 350 -27.88 -0.08 -19.06
N LEU A 351 -28.07 -0.84 -17.97
CA LEU A 351 -27.21 -0.78 -16.78
C LEU A 351 -25.73 -1.08 -17.06
N PRO A 352 -25.35 -2.08 -17.89
CA PRO A 352 -23.95 -2.32 -18.21
C PRO A 352 -23.20 -1.12 -18.80
N PHE A 353 -23.89 -0.23 -19.51
CA PHE A 353 -23.29 0.98 -20.07
C PHE A 353 -23.39 2.15 -19.09
N HIS A 354 -24.56 2.32 -18.46
CA HIS A 354 -24.80 3.37 -17.47
C HIS A 354 -23.80 3.30 -16.30
N SER A 355 -23.51 2.09 -15.80
CA SER A 355 -22.61 1.83 -14.69
C SER A 355 -21.16 2.28 -14.94
N PHE A 356 -20.72 2.48 -16.19
CA PHE A 356 -19.40 3.06 -16.49
C PHE A 356 -19.24 4.48 -15.94
N GLY A 357 -20.33 5.23 -15.78
CA GLY A 357 -20.30 6.61 -15.27
C GLY A 357 -19.73 6.67 -13.87
N ILE A 358 -20.47 6.12 -12.90
CA ILE A 358 -20.07 6.11 -11.47
C ILE A 358 -18.91 5.13 -11.21
N GLY A 359 -18.92 3.96 -11.85
CA GLY A 359 -17.88 2.94 -11.66
C GLY A 359 -16.48 3.45 -12.03
N SER A 360 -16.34 4.16 -13.15
CA SER A 360 -15.05 4.72 -13.54
C SER A 360 -14.66 5.95 -12.74
N LEU A 361 -15.63 6.76 -12.30
CA LEU A 361 -15.39 8.00 -11.59
C LEU A 361 -14.61 7.74 -10.31
N PHE A 362 -15.11 6.88 -9.42
CA PHE A 362 -14.48 6.65 -8.11
C PHE A 362 -13.27 5.72 -8.17
N THR A 363 -13.10 4.91 -9.22
CA THR A 363 -11.88 4.13 -9.42
C THR A 363 -10.72 5.00 -9.93
N LEU A 364 -10.97 5.85 -10.93
CA LEU A 364 -9.90 6.63 -11.57
C LEU A 364 -9.64 7.95 -10.86
N MET A 365 -10.67 8.73 -10.52
CA MET A 365 -10.47 10.07 -9.93
C MET A 365 -9.76 10.00 -8.59
N MET A 366 -10.07 9.00 -7.75
CA MET A 366 -9.38 8.81 -6.47
C MET A 366 -7.88 8.54 -6.68
N SER A 367 -7.54 7.72 -7.67
CA SER A 367 -6.13 7.46 -8.00
C SER A 367 -5.45 8.68 -8.64
N MET A 368 -6.15 9.46 -9.46
CA MET A 368 -5.63 10.68 -10.08
C MET A 368 -5.43 11.81 -9.05
N THR A 369 -6.23 11.85 -7.99
CA THR A 369 -6.03 12.78 -6.87
C THR A 369 -4.70 12.51 -6.17
N ALA A 370 -4.32 11.24 -5.97
CA ALA A 370 -3.01 10.89 -5.41
C ALA A 370 -1.85 11.39 -6.30
N ASP A 371 -1.96 11.28 -7.63
CA ASP A 371 -0.94 11.79 -8.55
C ASP A 371 -0.82 13.33 -8.47
N VAL A 372 -1.92 14.03 -8.20
CA VAL A 372 -1.92 15.48 -8.02
C VAL A 372 -1.38 15.88 -6.64
N ILE A 373 -1.54 15.03 -5.62
CA ILE A 373 -0.93 15.23 -4.31
C ILE A 373 0.59 15.17 -4.41
N ASP A 374 1.17 14.23 -5.17
CA ASP A 374 2.63 14.20 -5.36
C ASP A 374 3.12 15.46 -6.09
N LEU A 375 2.35 15.96 -7.07
CA LEU A 375 2.66 17.24 -7.71
C LEU A 375 2.61 18.40 -6.70
N ASP A 376 1.67 18.37 -5.75
CA ASP A 376 1.56 19.38 -4.71
C ASP A 376 2.72 19.32 -3.73
N GLU A 377 3.11 18.12 -3.30
CA GLU A 377 4.31 17.87 -2.50
C GLU A 377 5.56 18.41 -3.19
N LEU A 378 5.67 18.22 -4.51
CA LEU A 378 6.80 18.74 -5.28
C LEU A 378 6.84 20.29 -5.28
N ASN A 379 5.68 20.95 -5.31
CA ASN A 379 5.63 22.41 -5.37
C ASN A 379 5.77 23.07 -3.98
N HIS A 380 5.22 22.46 -2.94
CA HIS A 380 5.09 23.07 -1.61
C HIS A 380 5.93 22.38 -0.52
N GLY A 381 6.42 21.17 -0.77
CA GLY A 381 7.31 20.43 0.13
C GLY A 381 6.64 19.72 1.31
N GLU A 382 5.30 19.73 1.38
CA GLU A 382 4.52 19.09 2.43
C GLU A 382 3.52 18.09 1.83
N ARG A 383 3.35 16.93 2.47
CA ARG A 383 2.31 15.95 2.09
C ARG A 383 0.99 16.23 2.80
N ARG A 384 -0.01 16.62 2.01
CA ARG A 384 -1.31 17.14 2.47
C ARG A 384 -2.48 16.28 2.00
N GLU A 385 -2.38 14.97 2.16
CA GLU A 385 -3.38 14.02 1.67
C GLU A 385 -4.76 14.24 2.29
N GLY A 386 -4.81 14.53 3.59
CA GLY A 386 -6.04 14.79 4.32
C GLY A 386 -6.72 16.06 3.82
N VAL A 387 -5.97 17.12 3.54
CA VAL A 387 -6.51 18.36 2.96
C VAL A 387 -7.06 18.12 1.55
N PHE A 388 -6.29 17.52 0.64
CA PHE A 388 -6.75 17.25 -0.73
C PHE A 388 -7.95 16.31 -0.75
N GLY A 389 -7.94 15.27 0.09
CA GLY A 389 -9.07 14.37 0.29
C GLY A 389 -10.32 15.10 0.80
N ALA A 390 -10.18 15.90 1.85
CA ALA A 390 -11.27 16.68 2.42
C ALA A 390 -11.88 17.65 1.39
N ILE A 391 -11.06 18.35 0.61
CA ILE A 391 -11.54 19.28 -0.42
C ILE A 391 -12.26 18.53 -1.55
N TYR A 392 -11.68 17.42 -2.01
CA TYR A 392 -12.28 16.60 -3.06
C TYR A 392 -13.66 16.10 -2.63
N TRP A 393 -13.77 15.53 -1.44
CA TRP A 393 -15.03 15.02 -0.90
C TRP A 393 -16.00 16.11 -0.50
N TYR A 394 -15.51 17.28 -0.08
CA TYR A 394 -16.34 18.46 0.13
C TYR A 394 -17.11 18.82 -1.14
N MET A 395 -16.47 18.81 -2.32
CA MET A 395 -17.15 19.11 -3.59
C MET A 395 -18.24 18.08 -3.91
N VAL A 396 -18.00 16.80 -3.58
CA VAL A 396 -18.98 15.72 -3.73
C VAL A 396 -20.17 15.93 -2.79
N LYS A 397 -19.92 16.19 -1.49
CA LYS A 397 -20.96 16.35 -0.47
C LYS A 397 -21.76 17.65 -0.63
N PHE A 398 -21.07 18.77 -0.90
CA PHE A 398 -21.70 20.07 -1.15
C PHE A 398 -22.64 20.01 -2.36
N GLY A 399 -22.17 19.39 -3.44
CA GLY A 399 -23.00 19.19 -4.62
C GLY A 399 -24.23 18.32 -4.36
N PHE A 400 -24.19 17.42 -3.39
CA PHE A 400 -25.33 16.58 -3.03
C PHE A 400 -26.51 17.41 -2.52
N ALA A 401 -26.25 18.45 -1.71
CA ALA A 401 -27.31 19.37 -1.24
C ALA A 401 -27.93 20.14 -2.41
N ILE A 402 -27.10 20.62 -3.34
CA ILE A 402 -27.55 21.26 -4.57
C ILE A 402 -28.36 20.28 -5.41
N ALA A 403 -27.90 19.03 -5.55
CA ALA A 403 -28.56 17.98 -6.31
C ALA A 403 -29.97 17.73 -5.77
N GLY A 404 -30.14 17.56 -4.45
CA GLY A 404 -31.45 17.38 -3.84
C GLY A 404 -32.40 18.57 -4.06
N GLY A 405 -31.89 19.81 -3.94
CA GLY A 405 -32.66 21.01 -4.25
C GLY A 405 -33.06 21.08 -5.73
N LEU A 406 -32.14 20.75 -6.64
CA LEU A 406 -32.38 20.71 -8.07
C LEU A 406 -33.39 19.61 -8.43
N SER A 407 -33.36 18.46 -7.76
CA SER A 407 -34.38 17.40 -7.92
C SER A 407 -35.78 17.93 -7.62
N GLY A 408 -35.94 18.67 -6.51
CA GLY A 408 -37.23 19.29 -6.15
C GLY A 408 -37.70 20.33 -7.17
N VAL A 409 -36.79 21.18 -7.66
CA VAL A 409 -37.10 22.14 -8.73
C VAL A 409 -37.53 21.44 -10.01
N ILE A 410 -36.85 20.36 -10.40
CA ILE A 410 -37.21 19.57 -11.59
C ILE A 410 -38.61 18.98 -11.42
N LEU A 411 -38.92 18.38 -10.26
CA LEU A 411 -40.26 17.83 -9.97
C LEU A 411 -41.35 18.90 -10.10
N ALA A 412 -41.10 20.10 -9.60
CA ALA A 412 -42.03 21.23 -9.73
C ALA A 412 -42.18 21.70 -11.19
N ILE A 413 -41.10 21.78 -11.96
CA ILE A 413 -41.12 22.22 -13.37
C ILE A 413 -41.88 21.22 -14.26
N VAL A 414 -41.66 19.92 -14.05
CA VAL A 414 -42.36 18.88 -14.82
C VAL A 414 -43.80 18.67 -14.33
N GLY A 415 -44.14 19.21 -13.16
CA GLY A 415 -45.48 19.08 -12.56
C GLY A 415 -45.78 17.67 -12.05
N PHE A 416 -44.76 16.94 -11.57
CA PHE A 416 -44.96 15.63 -10.96
C PHE A 416 -45.52 15.78 -9.54
N ASP A 417 -46.54 14.97 -9.20
CA ASP A 417 -47.14 14.96 -7.87
C ASP A 417 -47.43 13.51 -7.45
N GLY A 418 -46.65 13.01 -6.49
CA GLY A 418 -46.74 11.62 -6.04
C GLY A 418 -48.08 11.22 -5.41
N ASP A 419 -48.89 12.20 -4.98
CA ASP A 419 -50.18 11.96 -4.32
C ASP A 419 -51.34 11.83 -5.34
N LEU A 420 -51.09 12.15 -6.61
CA LEU A 420 -52.09 12.02 -7.68
C LEU A 420 -52.16 10.60 -8.23
N ALA A 421 -53.37 10.04 -8.26
CA ALA A 421 -53.67 8.77 -8.91
C ALA A 421 -53.37 8.80 -10.43
N VAL A 422 -53.49 9.97 -11.07
CA VAL A 422 -53.15 10.19 -12.48
C VAL A 422 -52.29 11.43 -12.60
N GLN A 423 -51.12 11.28 -13.22
CA GLN A 423 -50.17 12.37 -13.40
C GLN A 423 -50.59 13.33 -14.52
N PRO A 424 -50.23 14.63 -14.44
CA PRO A 424 -50.46 15.58 -15.51
C PRO A 424 -49.82 15.14 -16.85
N PRO A 425 -50.43 15.45 -18.01
CA PRO A 425 -49.87 15.11 -19.31
C PRO A 425 -48.43 15.62 -19.47
N GLY A 426 -47.51 14.73 -19.84
CA GLY A 426 -46.10 15.05 -20.07
C GLY A 426 -45.22 15.11 -18.81
N ALA A 427 -45.76 15.01 -17.59
CA ALA A 427 -44.96 15.07 -16.36
C ALA A 427 -43.92 13.92 -16.28
N ILE A 428 -44.35 12.70 -16.58
CA ILE A 428 -43.50 11.51 -16.60
C ILE A 428 -42.48 11.55 -17.75
N ASP A 429 -42.86 12.05 -18.93
CA ASP A 429 -41.92 12.22 -20.04
C ASP A 429 -40.87 13.29 -19.72
N GLY A 430 -41.27 14.39 -19.09
CA GLY A 430 -40.37 15.40 -18.54
C GLY A 430 -39.34 14.80 -17.60
N LEU A 431 -39.78 13.97 -16.63
CA LEU A 431 -38.87 13.25 -15.73
C LEU A 431 -37.88 12.37 -16.51
N ARG A 432 -38.34 11.62 -17.52
CA ARG A 432 -37.47 10.78 -18.35
C ARG A 432 -36.44 11.58 -19.14
N TYR A 433 -36.82 12.76 -19.65
CA TYR A 433 -35.88 13.66 -20.34
C TYR A 433 -34.83 14.23 -19.41
N PHE A 434 -35.19 14.65 -18.18
CA PHE A 434 -34.20 15.09 -17.20
C PHE A 434 -33.32 13.94 -16.71
N PHE A 435 -33.90 12.76 -16.48
CA PHE A 435 -33.19 11.55 -16.05
C PHE A 435 -32.05 11.13 -16.99
N THR A 436 -32.21 11.43 -18.29
CA THR A 436 -31.22 11.10 -19.31
C THR A 436 -30.37 12.31 -19.71
N GLY A 437 -30.97 13.46 -19.95
CA GLY A 437 -30.30 14.66 -20.44
C GLY A 437 -29.36 15.30 -19.42
N LEU A 438 -29.76 15.40 -18.14
CA LEU A 438 -28.96 16.10 -17.13
C LEU A 438 -27.61 15.39 -16.85
N PRO A 439 -27.56 14.05 -16.65
CA PRO A 439 -26.29 13.35 -16.56
C PRO A 439 -25.43 13.46 -17.82
N ILE A 440 -26.03 13.40 -19.02
CA ILE A 440 -25.29 13.57 -20.28
C ILE A 440 -24.62 14.95 -20.32
N LEU A 441 -25.33 16.01 -19.95
CA LEU A 441 -24.77 17.36 -19.87
C LEU A 441 -23.61 17.44 -18.86
N GLY A 442 -23.78 16.85 -17.68
CA GLY A 442 -22.73 16.76 -16.66
C GLY A 442 -21.49 16.02 -17.17
N THR A 443 -21.69 14.88 -17.82
CA THR A 443 -20.63 14.05 -18.40
C THR A 443 -19.91 14.76 -19.55
N VAL A 444 -20.63 15.41 -20.47
CA VAL A 444 -20.03 16.21 -21.55
C VAL A 444 -19.20 17.36 -20.97
N GLY A 445 -19.72 18.06 -19.96
CA GLY A 445 -18.98 19.10 -19.25
C GLY A 445 -17.67 18.58 -18.64
N ALA A 446 -17.71 17.43 -17.97
CA ALA A 446 -16.52 16.78 -17.41
C ALA A 446 -15.51 16.37 -18.49
N LEU A 447 -15.97 15.82 -19.63
CA LEU A 447 -15.10 15.48 -20.77
C LEU A 447 -14.38 16.72 -21.33
N LEU A 448 -15.09 17.85 -21.44
CA LEU A 448 -14.52 19.12 -21.89
C LEU A 448 -13.47 19.68 -20.92
N ILE A 449 -13.68 19.53 -19.60
CA ILE A 449 -12.72 19.95 -18.58
C ILE A 449 -11.47 19.05 -18.60
N MET A 450 -11.66 17.74 -18.70
CA MET A 450 -10.58 16.75 -18.65
C MET A 450 -9.76 16.65 -19.94
N ARG A 451 -10.22 17.21 -21.07
CA ARG A 451 -9.50 17.17 -22.35
C ARG A 451 -8.04 17.66 -22.26
N ASN A 452 -7.79 18.63 -21.40
CA ASN A 452 -6.48 19.25 -21.20
C ASN A 452 -5.79 18.81 -19.89
N TYR A 453 -6.27 17.75 -19.24
CA TYR A 453 -5.57 17.15 -18.10
C TYR A 453 -4.24 16.55 -18.59
N ASN A 454 -3.16 16.81 -17.87
CA ASN A 454 -1.78 16.56 -18.34
C ASN A 454 -0.88 15.81 -17.34
N ILE A 455 -1.44 15.21 -16.29
CA ILE A 455 -0.69 14.27 -15.44
C ILE A 455 -0.76 12.91 -16.10
N THR A 456 0.24 12.62 -16.94
CA THR A 456 0.41 11.32 -17.58
C THR A 456 1.26 10.40 -16.71
N GLU A 457 1.40 9.14 -17.11
CA GLU A 457 2.25 8.18 -16.41
C GLU A 457 3.71 8.65 -16.40
N GLU A 458 4.21 9.16 -17.53
CA GLU A 458 5.56 9.70 -17.66
C GLU A 458 5.78 10.87 -16.71
N LYS A 459 4.84 11.82 -16.68
CA LYS A 459 4.91 12.97 -15.78
C LYS A 459 4.83 12.57 -14.30
N SER A 460 4.05 11.55 -13.97
CA SER A 460 3.97 11.04 -12.60
C SER A 460 5.31 10.44 -12.17
N ASN A 461 5.96 9.69 -13.06
CA ASN A 461 7.27 9.10 -12.80
C ASN A 461 8.37 10.18 -12.68
N GLU A 462 8.31 11.24 -13.50
CA GLU A 462 9.19 12.41 -13.37
C GLU A 462 9.04 13.12 -12.02
N ILE A 463 7.79 13.40 -11.60
CA ILE A 463 7.50 14.01 -10.29
C ILE A 463 8.05 13.13 -9.18
N ARG A 464 7.89 11.81 -9.31
CA ARG A 464 8.34 10.87 -8.30
C ARG A 464 9.87 10.83 -8.19
N ALA A 465 10.57 10.73 -9.32
CA ALA A 465 12.03 10.76 -9.35
C ALA A 465 12.59 12.03 -8.70
N GLU A 466 11.95 13.18 -8.93
CA GLU A 466 12.32 14.46 -8.32
C GLU A 466 12.04 14.50 -6.81
N LEU A 467 10.93 13.94 -6.35
CA LEU A 467 10.62 13.82 -4.92
C LEU A 467 11.61 12.90 -4.20
N ASP A 468 11.93 11.75 -4.79
CA ASP A 468 12.91 10.82 -4.23
C ASP A 468 14.30 11.49 -4.17
N ARG A 469 14.68 12.29 -5.19
CA ARG A 469 15.89 13.12 -5.15
C ARG A 469 15.87 14.13 -4.01
N ARG A 470 14.78 14.90 -3.85
CA ARG A 470 14.67 15.88 -2.75
C ARG A 470 14.66 15.25 -1.38
N LYS A 471 14.11 14.06 -1.26
CA LYS A 471 14.12 13.30 -0.01
C LYS A 471 15.54 12.88 0.34
N ALA A 472 16.31 12.42 -0.64
CA ALA A 472 17.74 12.17 -0.48
C ALA A 472 18.54 13.45 -0.12
N GLU A 473 18.09 14.64 -0.56
CA GLU A 473 18.73 15.92 -0.21
C GLU A 473 18.30 16.50 1.16
N LYS A 474 17.08 16.22 1.65
CA LYS A 474 16.46 16.84 2.85
C LYS A 474 16.61 16.06 4.15
N GLU A 475 17.05 14.81 4.12
CA GLU A 475 17.42 14.08 5.32
C GLU A 475 18.90 14.39 5.66
N PRO A 476 19.24 15.36 6.56
CA PRO A 476 20.46 15.27 7.35
C PRO A 476 20.15 14.31 8.51
N VAL A 477 19.79 13.08 8.16
CA VAL A 477 20.10 11.94 8.99
C VAL A 477 21.31 11.35 8.31
N GLU A 478 22.31 10.98 9.10
CA GLU A 478 23.28 9.97 8.76
C GLU A 478 22.53 8.67 8.41
N VAL A 479 21.87 8.65 7.26
CA VAL A 479 21.69 7.45 6.46
C VAL A 479 22.75 7.66 5.38
N PRO A 480 23.81 6.85 5.35
CA PRO A 480 24.86 6.99 4.36
C PRO A 480 24.19 7.07 2.99
N GLN A 481 24.65 8.01 2.16
CA GLN A 481 24.51 7.88 0.73
C GLN A 481 24.76 6.41 0.39
N ALA A 482 23.89 5.84 -0.44
CA ALA A 482 24.10 4.53 -1.05
C ALA A 482 25.31 4.63 -2.01
N SER A 483 26.49 4.70 -1.39
CA SER A 483 27.84 4.56 -1.88
C SER A 483 28.59 3.87 -0.73
N SER A 484 28.20 2.62 -0.46
CA SER A 484 28.67 1.74 0.62
C SER A 484 28.76 2.32 2.03
N TYR A 485 28.24 1.59 3.02
CA TYR A 485 28.61 1.78 4.42
C TYR A 485 30.14 1.76 4.66
N TYR A 486 30.90 1.27 3.69
CA TYR A 486 32.36 1.32 3.63
C TYR A 486 32.85 2.71 3.24
N ALA A 487 33.68 3.31 4.10
CA ALA A 487 34.46 4.47 3.72
C ALA A 487 35.57 4.07 2.73
N THR A 488 35.77 4.88 1.69
CA THR A 488 36.92 4.74 0.79
C THR A 488 38.22 5.06 1.52
N ASP A 489 39.32 4.44 1.11
CA ASP A 489 40.69 4.68 1.62
C ASP A 489 40.92 4.37 3.11
N MET A 490 40.05 3.56 3.75
CA MET A 490 40.25 3.10 5.12
C MET A 490 41.56 2.33 5.28
N LEU A 491 41.99 1.59 4.27
CA LEU A 491 43.26 0.87 4.26
C LEU A 491 44.47 1.82 4.38
N GLN A 492 44.35 3.06 3.89
CA GLN A 492 45.43 4.05 4.01
C GLN A 492 45.72 4.42 5.47
N SER A 493 44.71 4.40 6.35
CA SER A 493 44.89 4.68 7.78
C SER A 493 45.77 3.64 8.50
N PHE A 494 45.98 2.46 7.88
CA PHE A 494 46.79 1.36 8.41
C PHE A 494 48.14 1.20 7.68
N GLY A 495 48.64 2.29 7.08
CA GLY A 495 49.92 2.32 6.36
C GLY A 495 49.81 2.05 4.85
N GLY A 496 48.60 1.90 4.32
CA GLY A 496 48.37 1.67 2.89
C GLY A 496 49.01 0.37 2.38
N LEU A 497 49.37 0.34 1.10
CA LEU A 497 49.88 -0.86 0.41
C LEU A 497 51.38 -1.14 0.65
N ASN A 498 52.07 -0.42 1.54
CA ASN A 498 53.50 -0.57 1.83
C ASN A 498 54.43 -0.65 0.60
N GLY A 499 54.04 -0.04 -0.53
CA GLY A 499 54.81 -0.07 -1.79
C GLY A 499 54.70 -1.37 -2.60
N VAL A 500 53.86 -2.32 -2.18
CA VAL A 500 53.54 -3.53 -2.96
C VAL A 500 52.57 -3.14 -4.08
N THR A 501 52.91 -3.47 -5.32
CA THR A 501 52.11 -3.08 -6.50
C THR A 501 51.47 -4.26 -7.22
N LYS A 502 51.80 -5.50 -6.85
CA LYS A 502 51.25 -6.73 -7.44
C LYS A 502 51.48 -7.93 -6.51
N VAL A 503 50.53 -8.87 -6.46
CA VAL A 503 50.73 -10.14 -5.77
C VAL A 503 51.28 -11.18 -6.76
N GLU A 504 52.22 -12.03 -6.32
CA GLU A 504 52.88 -13.05 -7.18
C GLU A 504 51.87 -14.01 -7.85
N THR A 505 50.71 -14.22 -7.23
CA THR A 505 49.63 -15.08 -7.72
C THR A 505 48.73 -14.44 -8.80
N ASP A 506 48.91 -13.15 -9.07
CA ASP A 506 48.05 -12.42 -9.98
C ASP A 506 48.32 -12.83 -11.43
N THR A 507 47.26 -13.22 -12.10
CA THR A 507 47.29 -13.59 -13.52
C THR A 507 47.64 -12.37 -14.35
N ASP A 508 48.49 -12.55 -15.36
CA ASP A 508 48.70 -11.51 -16.37
C ASP A 508 47.56 -11.54 -17.39
N PHE A 509 46.67 -10.56 -17.29
CA PHE A 509 45.53 -10.41 -18.20
C PHE A 509 45.87 -9.55 -19.43
N ALA A 510 47.09 -9.01 -19.54
CA ALA A 510 47.45 -8.12 -20.64
C ALA A 510 47.39 -8.86 -21.98
N GLY A 511 46.57 -8.36 -22.91
CA GLY A 511 46.40 -8.94 -24.25
C GLY A 511 45.57 -10.23 -24.31
N MET A 512 44.91 -10.63 -23.22
CA MET A 512 44.02 -11.80 -23.18
C MET A 512 42.71 -11.52 -23.91
N SER A 513 42.21 -12.48 -24.68
CA SER A 513 40.89 -12.36 -25.32
C SER A 513 39.77 -12.60 -24.30
N GLU A 514 38.56 -12.10 -24.58
CA GLU A 514 37.38 -12.35 -23.72
C GLU A 514 37.08 -13.85 -23.58
N ALA A 515 37.27 -14.62 -24.66
CA ALA A 515 37.07 -16.07 -24.64
C ALA A 515 38.08 -16.76 -23.70
N ASP A 516 39.36 -16.35 -23.75
CA ASP A 516 40.38 -16.89 -22.85
C ASP A 516 40.08 -16.52 -21.38
N LEU A 517 39.59 -15.31 -21.12
CA LEU A 517 39.20 -14.86 -19.78
C LEU A 517 38.03 -15.69 -19.23
N ARG A 518 36.98 -15.93 -20.04
CA ARG A 518 35.84 -16.79 -19.68
C ARG A 518 36.26 -18.24 -19.45
N SER A 519 37.19 -18.75 -20.25
CA SER A 519 37.77 -20.09 -20.08
C SER A 519 38.52 -20.21 -18.75
N GLN A 520 39.34 -19.21 -18.41
CA GLN A 520 40.04 -19.16 -17.12
C GLN A 520 39.11 -19.00 -15.93
N PHE A 521 38.07 -18.17 -16.06
CA PHE A 521 37.02 -18.04 -15.05
C PHE A 521 36.35 -19.41 -14.79
N THR A 522 35.95 -20.09 -15.87
CA THR A 522 35.30 -21.41 -15.79
C THR A 522 36.23 -22.44 -15.15
N SER A 523 37.51 -22.46 -15.52
CA SER A 523 38.53 -23.31 -14.89
C SER A 523 38.68 -23.00 -13.40
N ALA A 524 38.72 -21.72 -13.02
CA ALA A 524 38.82 -21.30 -11.63
C ALA A 524 37.59 -21.73 -10.81
N LEU A 525 36.38 -21.62 -11.37
CA LEU A 525 35.14 -22.04 -10.74
C LEU A 525 35.08 -23.57 -10.55
N LEU A 526 35.50 -24.35 -11.57
CA LEU A 526 35.52 -25.81 -11.53
C LEU A 526 36.58 -26.38 -10.56
N ARG A 527 37.63 -25.62 -10.23
CA ARG A 527 38.56 -25.98 -9.15
C ARG A 527 37.92 -25.90 -7.76
N GLY A 528 36.75 -25.28 -7.65
CA GLY A 528 35.99 -25.12 -6.41
C GLY A 528 36.43 -23.92 -5.58
N LEU A 529 35.48 -23.36 -4.85
CA LEU A 529 35.63 -22.28 -3.88
C LEU A 529 35.76 -22.85 -2.47
N HIS A 530 36.39 -22.09 -1.56
CA HIS A 530 36.34 -22.42 -0.14
C HIS A 530 34.89 -22.29 0.36
N GLY A 531 34.33 -21.09 0.24
CA GLY A 531 32.94 -20.82 0.58
C GLY A 531 32.29 -19.80 -0.34
N MET A 532 30.97 -19.69 -0.24
CA MET A 532 30.17 -18.68 -0.94
C MET A 532 29.11 -18.08 -0.02
N SER A 533 28.85 -16.78 -0.18
CA SER A 533 27.67 -16.13 0.40
C SER A 533 26.42 -16.57 -0.35
N PHE A 534 25.56 -17.33 0.33
CA PHE A 534 24.40 -17.97 -0.27
C PHE A 534 23.18 -17.07 -0.19
N SER A 535 22.65 -16.66 -1.35
CA SER A 535 21.37 -15.98 -1.46
C SER A 535 20.27 -16.96 -1.89
N PRO A 536 19.27 -17.20 -1.03
CA PRO A 536 18.13 -18.06 -1.35
C PRO A 536 16.98 -17.34 -2.05
N TYR A 537 17.05 -16.02 -2.27
CA TYR A 537 15.92 -15.21 -2.71
C TYR A 537 15.68 -15.32 -4.22
N LEU A 538 14.43 -15.52 -4.62
CA LEU A 538 14.00 -15.52 -6.02
C LEU A 538 13.57 -14.12 -6.47
N GLU A 539 13.50 -13.92 -7.79
CA GLU A 539 13.04 -12.66 -8.38
C GLU A 539 11.66 -12.25 -7.82
N GLY A 540 11.58 -11.03 -7.31
CA GLY A 540 10.37 -10.48 -6.68
C GLY A 540 10.24 -10.75 -5.18
N GLN A 541 11.15 -11.53 -4.58
CA GLN A 541 11.29 -11.65 -3.12
C GLN A 541 12.27 -10.59 -2.58
N ASN A 542 12.14 -10.23 -1.31
CA ASN A 542 13.01 -9.30 -0.59
C ASN A 542 13.42 -9.88 0.78
N VAL A 543 14.35 -9.21 1.47
CA VAL A 543 14.77 -9.58 2.83
C VAL A 543 13.56 -9.60 3.76
N GLY A 544 13.44 -10.68 4.53
CA GLY A 544 12.34 -10.90 5.47
C GLY A 544 11.09 -11.53 4.84
N ASP A 545 11.06 -11.78 3.54
CA ASP A 545 10.02 -12.63 2.95
C ASP A 545 10.17 -14.08 3.41
N GLN A 546 9.05 -14.77 3.64
CA GLN A 546 9.05 -16.18 4.03
C GLN A 546 9.58 -17.06 2.90
N LEU A 547 10.72 -17.71 3.16
CA LEU A 547 11.37 -18.64 2.26
C LEU A 547 10.86 -20.07 2.46
N THR A 548 10.83 -20.84 1.37
CA THR A 548 10.45 -22.26 1.41
C THR A 548 11.67 -23.17 1.43
N GLU A 549 11.59 -24.32 2.10
CA GLU A 549 12.70 -25.31 2.05
C GLU A 549 12.97 -25.79 0.61
N VAL A 550 11.92 -25.87 -0.22
CA VAL A 550 12.04 -26.30 -1.63
C VAL A 550 12.91 -25.35 -2.44
N GLN A 551 12.65 -24.04 -2.38
CA GLN A 551 13.44 -23.07 -3.16
C GLN A 551 14.90 -23.02 -2.70
N ILE A 552 15.14 -23.16 -1.39
CA ILE A 552 16.49 -23.19 -0.81
C ILE A 552 17.24 -24.40 -1.35
N ARG A 553 16.61 -25.58 -1.38
CA ARG A 553 17.23 -26.79 -1.94
C ARG A 553 17.53 -26.65 -3.43
N GLN A 554 16.62 -26.07 -4.21
CA GLN A 554 16.83 -25.83 -5.65
C GLN A 554 18.03 -24.92 -5.90
N ARG A 555 18.15 -23.80 -5.17
CA ARG A 555 19.32 -22.92 -5.31
C ARG A 555 20.61 -23.56 -4.78
N MET A 556 20.53 -24.33 -3.70
CA MET A 556 21.67 -25.06 -3.16
C MET A 556 22.22 -26.07 -4.19
N GLU A 557 21.36 -26.71 -4.98
CA GLU A 557 21.76 -27.65 -6.02
C GLU A 557 22.61 -27.03 -7.13
N ILE A 558 22.36 -25.75 -7.46
CA ILE A 558 23.12 -25.02 -8.46
C ILE A 558 24.57 -24.80 -7.99
N ILE A 559 24.75 -24.41 -6.72
CA ILE A 559 26.06 -24.02 -6.20
C ILE A 559 26.86 -25.17 -5.59
N ALA A 560 26.19 -26.25 -5.18
CA ALA A 560 26.80 -27.38 -4.47
C ALA A 560 28.04 -28.00 -5.16
N PRO A 561 28.12 -28.12 -6.49
CA PRO A 561 29.31 -28.65 -7.16
C PRO A 561 30.56 -27.75 -7.02
N TYR A 562 30.38 -26.47 -6.67
CA TYR A 562 31.42 -25.45 -6.81
C TYR A 562 31.95 -24.92 -5.47
N THR A 563 31.40 -25.35 -4.33
CA THR A 563 31.80 -24.83 -3.01
C THR A 563 31.85 -25.92 -1.95
N GLN A 564 32.72 -25.75 -0.95
CA GLN A 564 32.79 -26.64 0.22
C GLN A 564 32.06 -26.06 1.45
N TRP A 565 31.84 -24.75 1.44
CA TRP A 565 31.15 -24.01 2.48
C TRP A 565 30.07 -23.08 1.91
N VAL A 566 29.04 -22.83 2.69
CA VAL A 566 28.09 -21.75 2.44
C VAL A 566 27.97 -20.86 3.66
N ARG A 567 27.70 -19.58 3.39
CA ARG A 567 27.38 -18.60 4.40
C ARG A 567 25.94 -18.14 4.28
N SER A 568 25.20 -18.12 5.38
CA SER A 568 23.89 -17.47 5.49
C SER A 568 23.97 -16.19 6.31
N PHE A 569 23.00 -15.30 6.14
CA PHE A 569 22.95 -13.99 6.80
C PHE A 569 21.92 -13.92 7.93
N SER A 570 20.86 -14.73 7.85
CA SER A 570 19.75 -14.81 8.79
C SER A 570 19.47 -16.28 9.14
N SER A 571 18.76 -16.47 10.24
CA SER A 571 18.30 -17.75 10.77
C SER A 571 16.79 -17.76 11.03
N THR A 572 16.03 -16.84 10.41
CA THR A 572 14.57 -16.78 10.47
C THR A 572 13.95 -16.68 9.07
N ASP A 573 12.61 -16.72 9.04
CA ASP A 573 11.80 -16.53 7.84
C ASP A 573 12.16 -17.51 6.71
N GLY A 574 12.53 -18.73 7.09
CA GLY A 574 12.92 -19.83 6.21
C GLY A 574 14.43 -19.94 5.96
N ASN A 575 15.25 -18.95 6.34
CA ASN A 575 16.72 -19.04 6.23
C ASN A 575 17.30 -20.15 7.13
N GLU A 576 16.60 -20.56 8.19
CA GLU A 576 16.95 -21.71 9.04
C GLU A 576 17.07 -23.04 8.26
N HIS A 577 16.47 -23.13 7.07
CA HIS A 577 16.57 -24.32 6.22
C HIS A 577 17.89 -24.40 5.44
N ILE A 578 18.66 -23.31 5.33
CA ILE A 578 19.90 -23.26 4.54
C ILE A 578 20.94 -24.22 5.11
N ALA A 579 21.18 -24.16 6.42
CA ALA A 579 22.17 -25.00 7.09
C ALA A 579 21.87 -26.50 6.89
N LYS A 580 20.59 -26.88 7.03
CA LYS A 580 20.13 -28.25 6.77
C LYS A 580 20.34 -28.66 5.31
N ALA A 581 19.95 -27.80 4.36
CA ALA A 581 20.09 -28.09 2.93
C ALA A 581 21.56 -28.26 2.50
N ALA A 582 22.46 -27.47 3.08
CA ALA A 582 23.91 -27.58 2.87
C ALA A 582 24.45 -28.89 3.49
N HIS A 583 24.10 -29.17 4.75
CA HIS A 583 24.54 -30.38 5.45
C HIS A 583 24.11 -31.66 4.71
N ASP A 584 22.89 -31.72 4.18
CA ASP A 584 22.39 -32.85 3.38
C ASP A 584 23.22 -33.12 2.11
N LYS A 585 23.95 -32.12 1.61
CA LYS A 585 24.85 -32.20 0.46
C LYS A 585 26.33 -32.36 0.87
N GLY A 586 26.62 -32.48 2.17
CA GLY A 586 27.99 -32.56 2.70
C GLY A 586 28.75 -31.22 2.69
N ILE A 587 28.03 -30.10 2.59
CA ILE A 587 28.58 -28.75 2.57
C ILE A 587 28.55 -28.17 3.99
N LYS A 588 29.65 -27.56 4.41
CA LYS A 588 29.76 -26.93 5.73
C LYS A 588 29.09 -25.55 5.77
N THR A 589 28.64 -25.11 6.94
CA THR A 589 27.86 -23.87 7.06
C THR A 589 28.44 -22.88 8.07
N LEU A 590 28.69 -21.66 7.61
CA LEU A 590 28.80 -20.47 8.46
C LEU A 590 27.41 -19.81 8.53
N ALA A 591 26.68 -20.04 9.62
CA ALA A 591 25.32 -19.53 9.77
C ALA A 591 25.34 -18.14 10.41
N GLY A 592 24.55 -17.21 9.88
CA GLY A 592 24.38 -15.86 10.41
C GLY A 592 23.06 -15.66 11.15
N ALA A 593 23.10 -14.90 12.23
CA ALA A 593 21.92 -14.28 12.84
C ALA A 593 21.95 -12.79 12.49
N TRP A 594 20.91 -12.29 11.83
CA TRP A 594 20.84 -10.87 11.46
C TRP A 594 20.43 -10.04 12.67
N ILE A 595 21.34 -9.18 13.14
CA ILE A 595 21.13 -8.35 14.33
C ILE A 595 21.03 -6.88 13.88
N ASP A 596 19.93 -6.22 14.24
CA ASP A 596 19.65 -4.82 13.92
C ASP A 596 18.94 -4.10 15.09
N GLY A 597 18.37 -2.91 14.85
CA GLY A 597 17.66 -2.13 15.89
C GLY A 597 16.32 -2.73 16.36
N ASP A 598 15.81 -3.79 15.73
CA ASP A 598 14.61 -4.51 16.16
C ASP A 598 14.96 -5.62 17.16
N LEU A 599 14.86 -5.27 18.45
CA LEU A 599 15.19 -6.18 19.54
C LEU A 599 14.35 -7.48 19.54
N GLU A 600 13.07 -7.43 19.13
CA GLU A 600 12.24 -8.63 19.08
C GLU A 600 12.65 -9.56 17.93
N LYS A 601 13.06 -8.99 16.79
CA LYS A 601 13.63 -9.76 15.68
C LYS A 601 14.96 -10.39 16.07
N ASN A 602 15.85 -9.65 16.72
CA ASN A 602 17.12 -10.16 17.22
C ASN A 602 16.93 -11.39 18.10
N GLU A 603 15.93 -11.38 18.99
CA GLU A 603 15.63 -12.53 19.83
C GLU A 603 15.22 -13.79 19.04
N ARG A 604 14.45 -13.62 17.96
CA ARG A 604 14.07 -14.74 17.06
C ARG A 604 15.27 -15.25 16.29
N GLU A 605 16.12 -14.37 15.78
CA GLU A 605 17.35 -14.69 15.06
C GLU A 605 18.31 -15.50 15.93
N ILE A 606 18.54 -15.05 17.17
CA ILE A 606 19.38 -15.75 18.14
C ILE A 606 18.79 -17.12 18.51
N ALA A 607 17.47 -17.22 18.68
CA ALA A 607 16.82 -18.51 18.95
C ALA A 607 16.94 -19.47 17.75
N GLY A 608 16.72 -18.97 16.54
CA GLY A 608 16.78 -19.75 15.29
C GLY A 608 18.18 -20.29 15.00
N ILE A 609 19.22 -19.47 15.18
CA ILE A 609 20.60 -19.91 14.97
C ILE A 609 21.04 -20.95 16.00
N ILE A 610 20.67 -20.77 17.28
CA ILE A 610 20.98 -21.74 18.34
C ILE A 610 20.28 -23.07 18.06
N ALA A 611 19.02 -23.04 17.62
CA ALA A 611 18.29 -24.25 17.26
C ALA A 611 18.95 -24.99 16.07
N SER A 612 19.30 -24.25 15.02
CA SER A 612 19.99 -24.80 13.84
C SER A 612 21.35 -25.40 14.19
N ALA A 613 22.11 -24.74 15.05
CA ALA A 613 23.39 -25.22 15.52
C ALA A 613 23.27 -26.48 16.39
N LYS A 614 22.29 -26.53 17.31
CA LYS A 614 22.02 -27.72 18.13
C LYS A 614 21.52 -28.92 17.32
N ALA A 615 20.92 -28.68 16.16
CA ALA A 615 20.55 -29.74 15.22
C ALA A 615 21.76 -30.37 14.52
N GLY A 616 22.96 -29.80 14.67
CA GLY A 616 24.20 -30.33 14.10
C GLY A 616 24.46 -29.91 12.65
N HIS A 617 23.74 -28.91 12.14
CA HIS A 617 23.86 -28.46 10.74
C HIS A 617 24.77 -27.23 10.54
N VAL A 618 25.37 -26.71 11.62
CA VAL A 618 26.16 -25.46 11.60
C VAL A 618 27.58 -25.74 12.11
N ASP A 619 28.58 -25.25 11.38
CA ASP A 619 30.00 -25.41 11.70
C ASP A 619 30.59 -24.16 12.37
N VAL A 620 30.12 -22.96 11.98
CA VAL A 620 30.53 -21.66 12.55
C VAL A 620 29.31 -20.75 12.67
N VAL A 621 29.23 -19.99 13.76
CA VAL A 621 28.13 -19.05 14.02
C VAL A 621 28.61 -17.60 13.93
N ALA A 622 27.93 -16.79 13.13
CA ALA A 622 28.10 -15.34 13.06
C ALA A 622 26.92 -14.64 13.75
N VAL A 623 27.21 -13.90 14.83
CA VAL A 623 26.23 -13.09 15.55
C VAL A 623 26.31 -11.66 15.05
N GLY A 624 25.40 -11.29 14.16
CA GLY A 624 25.42 -10.00 13.49
C GLY A 624 26.28 -10.00 12.22
N ASN A 625 25.98 -9.02 11.38
CA ASN A 625 26.74 -8.67 10.18
C ASN A 625 26.82 -7.15 10.17
N GLU A 626 28.01 -6.56 10.19
CA GLU A 626 28.27 -5.12 10.08
C GLU A 626 27.42 -4.25 11.03
N VAL A 627 27.14 -4.74 12.23
CA VAL A 627 26.24 -4.09 13.21
C VAL A 627 26.84 -2.76 13.67
N LEU A 628 28.14 -2.74 13.94
CA LEU A 628 28.85 -1.52 14.36
C LEU A 628 29.03 -0.55 13.20
N LEU A 629 29.27 -1.06 11.99
CA LEU A 629 29.34 -0.23 10.79
C LEU A 629 28.01 0.48 10.50
N ARG A 630 26.89 -0.25 10.61
CA ARG A 630 25.55 0.31 10.40
C ARG A 630 25.06 1.20 11.54
N GLY A 631 25.71 1.12 12.71
CA GLY A 631 25.28 1.85 13.91
C GLY A 631 23.97 1.33 14.50
N ASP A 632 23.62 0.07 14.23
CA ASP A 632 22.33 -0.51 14.64
C ASP A 632 22.24 -0.71 16.16
N LEU A 633 23.34 -1.12 16.79
CA LEU A 633 23.47 -1.35 18.23
C LEU A 633 24.81 -0.83 18.74
N SER A 634 24.88 -0.54 20.04
CA SER A 634 26.15 -0.29 20.71
C SER A 634 27.04 -1.54 20.74
N LYS A 635 28.35 -1.33 20.88
CA LYS A 635 29.33 -2.42 21.06
C LYS A 635 28.96 -3.30 22.25
N GLU A 636 28.52 -2.70 23.35
CA GLU A 636 28.15 -3.40 24.58
C GLU A 636 26.94 -4.32 24.38
N GLU A 637 25.92 -3.87 23.64
CA GLU A 637 24.74 -4.68 23.30
C GLU A 637 25.11 -5.85 22.38
N LEU A 638 25.94 -5.61 21.36
CA LEU A 638 26.42 -6.68 20.46
C LEU A 638 27.23 -7.73 21.23
N LEU A 639 28.10 -7.29 22.14
CA LEU A 639 28.89 -8.18 23.00
C LEU A 639 28.00 -9.06 23.89
N GLU A 640 26.85 -8.55 24.34
CA GLU A 640 25.90 -9.34 25.12
C GLU A 640 25.32 -10.50 24.30
N TYR A 641 24.89 -10.24 23.06
CA TYR A 641 24.41 -11.29 22.15
C TYR A 641 25.48 -12.34 21.87
N ILE A 642 26.72 -11.92 21.57
CA ILE A 642 27.84 -12.85 21.32
C ILE A 642 28.08 -13.76 22.53
N ARG A 643 28.14 -13.19 23.75
CA ARG A 643 28.36 -13.96 24.98
C ARG A 643 27.23 -14.97 25.22
N ARG A 644 25.98 -14.56 24.97
CA ARG A 644 24.81 -15.43 25.15
C ARG A 644 24.83 -16.61 24.18
N VAL A 645 25.16 -16.39 22.91
CA VAL A 645 25.27 -17.46 21.91
C VAL A 645 26.42 -18.41 22.26
N LYS A 646 27.58 -17.89 22.66
CA LYS A 646 28.71 -18.71 23.14
C LYS A 646 28.35 -19.57 24.34
N GLN A 647 27.63 -19.01 25.30
CA GLN A 647 27.15 -19.77 26.46
C GLN A 647 26.19 -20.90 26.04
N ALA A 648 25.36 -20.67 25.03
CA ALA A 648 24.43 -21.68 24.52
C ALA A 648 25.10 -22.76 23.64
N LEU A 649 26.24 -22.45 23.02
CA LEU A 649 26.96 -23.27 22.05
C LEU A 649 28.46 -23.40 22.39
N PRO A 650 28.84 -23.99 23.54
CA PRO A 650 30.22 -23.96 24.04
C PRO A 650 31.25 -24.73 23.19
N HIS A 651 30.81 -25.52 22.21
CA HIS A 651 31.66 -26.37 21.37
C HIS A 651 31.77 -25.89 19.92
N LEU A 652 31.06 -24.81 19.54
CA LEU A 652 31.10 -24.25 18.20
C LEU A 652 31.83 -22.90 18.21
N PRO A 653 32.68 -22.61 17.21
CA PRO A 653 33.26 -21.28 17.05
C PRO A 653 32.17 -20.23 16.81
N VAL A 654 32.17 -19.16 17.61
CA VAL A 654 31.26 -18.02 17.48
C VAL A 654 32.05 -16.75 17.17
N GLY A 655 31.68 -16.05 16.09
CA GLY A 655 32.22 -14.75 15.71
C GLY A 655 31.13 -13.70 15.51
N CYS A 656 31.55 -12.49 15.19
CA CYS A 656 30.71 -11.43 14.64
C CYS A 656 31.32 -11.01 13.31
N VAL A 657 30.50 -10.74 12.30
CA VAL A 657 30.98 -10.24 11.01
C VAL A 657 31.02 -8.73 11.04
N GLU A 658 32.19 -8.15 10.76
CA GLU A 658 32.40 -6.70 10.62
C GLU A 658 33.42 -6.43 9.51
N PRO A 659 33.51 -5.19 8.98
CA PRO A 659 34.63 -4.79 8.13
C PRO A 659 35.97 -4.99 8.85
N TYR A 660 37.00 -5.38 8.10
CA TYR A 660 38.32 -5.72 8.63
C TYR A 660 38.89 -4.68 9.63
N PHE A 661 38.65 -3.38 9.39
CA PHE A 661 39.16 -2.29 10.24
C PHE A 661 38.47 -2.19 11.61
N GLN A 662 37.23 -2.68 11.76
CA GLN A 662 36.50 -2.59 13.02
C GLN A 662 37.15 -3.44 14.12
N PHE A 663 37.79 -4.55 13.76
CA PHE A 663 38.43 -5.44 14.73
C PHE A 663 39.67 -4.81 15.38
N GLN A 664 40.39 -3.96 14.65
CA GLN A 664 41.52 -3.23 15.21
C GLN A 664 41.06 -2.09 16.13
N ALA A 665 39.95 -1.42 15.77
CA ALA A 665 39.36 -0.37 16.58
C ALA A 665 38.68 -0.90 17.86
N ASN A 666 38.26 -2.17 17.86
CA ASN A 666 37.49 -2.78 18.94
C ASN A 666 38.12 -4.10 19.47
N PRO A 667 39.23 -4.05 20.23
CA PRO A 667 39.86 -5.25 20.79
C PRO A 667 38.94 -6.10 21.69
N ASP A 668 37.97 -5.47 22.36
CA ASP A 668 36.97 -6.17 23.19
C ASP A 668 36.07 -7.09 22.35
N LEU A 669 35.75 -6.69 21.12
CA LEU A 669 34.98 -7.49 20.18
C LEU A 669 35.76 -8.74 19.78
N VAL A 670 37.04 -8.55 19.41
CA VAL A 670 37.96 -9.66 19.11
C VAL A 670 38.07 -10.59 20.31
N ALA A 671 38.19 -10.05 21.53
CA ALA A 671 38.29 -10.84 22.75
C ALA A 671 37.07 -11.75 22.97
N ALA A 672 35.86 -11.26 22.65
CA ALA A 672 34.62 -12.01 22.81
C ALA A 672 34.43 -13.11 21.76
N CYS A 673 34.93 -12.95 20.54
CA CYS A 673 34.82 -13.92 19.46
C CYS A 673 35.84 -15.07 19.57
N ASP A 674 35.50 -16.26 19.06
CA ASP A 674 36.42 -17.40 18.90
C ASP A 674 37.14 -17.37 17.55
N VAL A 675 36.51 -16.76 16.55
CA VAL A 675 36.98 -16.56 15.18
C VAL A 675 36.67 -15.13 14.75
N VAL A 676 37.62 -14.48 14.07
CA VAL A 676 37.40 -13.17 13.45
C VAL A 676 36.80 -13.39 12.05
N LEU A 677 35.64 -12.78 11.81
CA LEU A 677 34.90 -12.90 10.58
C LEU A 677 34.91 -11.54 9.89
N ALA A 678 35.80 -11.36 8.91
CA ALA A 678 36.08 -10.06 8.32
C ALA A 678 35.47 -9.93 6.93
N ASN A 679 34.73 -8.84 6.71
CA ASN A 679 34.36 -8.43 5.36
C ASN A 679 35.49 -7.56 4.77
N CYS A 680 35.96 -7.93 3.58
CA CYS A 680 37.08 -7.30 2.89
C CYS A 680 36.71 -7.00 1.44
N TYR A 681 36.39 -5.74 1.13
CA TYR A 681 35.98 -5.32 -0.21
C TYR A 681 36.96 -4.28 -0.79
N PRO A 682 37.92 -4.72 -1.62
CA PRO A 682 38.77 -3.80 -2.39
C PRO A 682 37.97 -2.83 -3.28
N PHE A 683 36.81 -3.27 -3.79
CA PHE A 683 35.92 -2.44 -4.60
C PHE A 683 35.48 -1.17 -3.84
N TRP A 684 35.03 -1.34 -2.58
CA TRP A 684 34.56 -0.22 -1.76
C TRP A 684 35.68 0.69 -1.26
N GLU A 685 36.92 0.20 -1.28
CA GLU A 685 38.12 1.00 -0.99
C GLU A 685 38.62 1.78 -2.20
N GLY A 686 37.92 1.66 -3.33
CA GLY A 686 38.21 2.40 -4.54
C GLY A 686 39.41 1.86 -5.34
N SER A 687 39.83 0.63 -5.06
CA SER A 687 40.96 -0.03 -5.71
C SER A 687 40.64 -0.34 -7.18
N SER A 688 41.60 -0.17 -8.09
CA SER A 688 41.46 -0.70 -9.45
C SER A 688 41.51 -2.24 -9.42
N VAL A 689 40.93 -2.91 -10.42
CA VAL A 689 40.91 -4.39 -10.44
C VAL A 689 42.33 -4.98 -10.47
N GLU A 690 43.29 -4.27 -11.04
CA GLU A 690 44.70 -4.66 -11.11
C GLU A 690 45.39 -4.63 -9.75
N GLN A 691 44.92 -3.79 -8.82
CA GLN A 691 45.47 -3.67 -7.46
C GLN A 691 44.60 -4.34 -6.40
N ALA A 692 43.40 -4.80 -6.77
CA ALA A 692 42.39 -5.30 -5.85
C ALA A 692 42.89 -6.47 -4.97
N THR A 693 43.73 -7.35 -5.50
CA THR A 693 44.29 -8.47 -4.73
C THR A 693 45.36 -8.02 -3.74
N VAL A 694 46.10 -6.94 -4.02
CA VAL A 694 47.02 -6.31 -3.05
C VAL A 694 46.25 -5.68 -1.89
N TYR A 695 45.13 -5.01 -2.21
CA TYR A 695 44.22 -4.49 -1.19
C TYR A 695 43.67 -5.61 -0.32
N LEU A 696 43.19 -6.70 -0.94
CA LEU A 696 42.67 -7.87 -0.23
C LEU A 696 43.72 -8.49 0.71
N ASP A 697 44.95 -8.66 0.22
CA ASP A 697 46.08 -9.19 1.01
C ASP A 697 46.35 -8.33 2.25
N ARG A 698 46.42 -7.00 2.07
CA ARG A 698 46.66 -6.09 3.18
C ARG A 698 45.47 -5.99 4.16
N MET A 699 44.23 -6.02 3.67
CA MET A 699 43.05 -6.08 4.55
C MET A 699 43.06 -7.36 5.39
N TYR A 700 43.47 -8.48 4.79
CA TYR A 700 43.62 -9.74 5.49
C TYR A 700 44.71 -9.68 6.57
N ASP A 701 45.87 -9.08 6.27
CA ASP A 701 46.92 -8.84 7.26
C ASP A 701 46.41 -8.01 8.45
N VAL A 702 45.68 -6.92 8.19
CA VAL A 702 45.11 -6.08 9.24
C VAL A 702 44.15 -6.88 10.13
N ALA A 703 43.30 -7.72 9.53
CA ALA A 703 42.42 -8.60 10.28
C ALA A 703 43.20 -9.64 11.09
N GLN A 704 44.28 -10.21 10.55
CA GLN A 704 45.16 -11.15 11.26
C GLN A 704 45.91 -10.51 12.43
N GLU A 705 46.44 -9.30 12.23
CA GLU A 705 47.07 -8.50 13.27
C GLU A 705 46.08 -8.23 14.42
N ALA A 706 44.84 -7.83 14.10
CA ALA A 706 43.79 -7.59 15.09
C ALA A 706 43.35 -8.89 15.81
N ALA A 707 43.31 -10.02 15.11
CA ALA A 707 42.86 -11.31 15.66
C ALA A 707 43.78 -11.88 16.74
N ASN A 708 45.03 -11.40 16.84
CA ASN A 708 46.00 -11.78 17.87
C ASN A 708 46.13 -13.31 18.04
N GLY A 709 46.29 -14.02 16.92
CA GLY A 709 46.45 -15.48 16.86
C GLY A 709 45.15 -16.30 16.81
N LYS A 710 43.97 -15.67 16.88
CA LYS A 710 42.69 -16.34 16.60
C LYS A 710 42.53 -16.59 15.08
N PRO A 711 41.78 -17.63 14.67
CA PRO A 711 41.48 -17.86 13.26
C PRO A 711 40.77 -16.67 12.62
N VAL A 712 41.06 -16.40 11.34
CA VAL A 712 40.45 -15.32 10.55
C VAL A 712 39.86 -15.90 9.28
N MET A 713 38.56 -15.67 9.06
CA MET A 713 37.88 -15.99 7.81
C MET A 713 37.45 -14.69 7.13
N ILE A 714 37.66 -14.59 5.82
CA ILE A 714 37.08 -13.51 5.00
C ILE A 714 35.67 -13.93 4.66
N THR A 715 34.69 -13.31 5.29
CA THR A 715 33.28 -13.71 5.17
C THR A 715 32.57 -13.10 3.98
N GLU A 716 33.14 -12.06 3.39
CA GLU A 716 32.68 -11.44 2.16
C GLU A 716 33.83 -10.80 1.42
N THR A 717 33.90 -11.08 0.12
CA THR A 717 34.67 -10.32 -0.86
C THR A 717 34.12 -10.58 -2.26
N GLY A 718 34.14 -9.60 -3.15
CA GLY A 718 33.57 -9.75 -4.49
C GLY A 718 33.83 -8.55 -5.38
N TRP A 719 33.29 -8.58 -6.59
CA TRP A 719 33.32 -7.46 -7.51
C TRP A 719 32.05 -7.39 -8.36
N PRO A 720 31.36 -6.24 -8.42
CA PRO A 720 30.11 -6.12 -9.16
C PRO A 720 30.33 -6.06 -10.68
N SER A 721 29.40 -6.65 -11.42
CA SER A 721 29.43 -6.70 -12.90
C SER A 721 28.82 -5.47 -13.57
N CYS A 722 28.00 -4.68 -12.87
CA CYS A 722 27.49 -3.39 -13.35
C CYS A 722 27.16 -2.45 -12.18
N GLY A 723 26.93 -1.17 -12.49
CA GLY A 723 26.55 -0.11 -11.55
C GLY A 723 27.55 1.06 -11.55
N GLU A 724 27.52 1.90 -10.52
CA GLU A 724 28.41 3.05 -10.35
C GLU A 724 29.83 2.65 -9.94
N ASN A 725 30.80 3.46 -10.36
CA ASN A 725 32.21 3.28 -9.99
C ASN A 725 32.44 3.78 -8.56
N THR A 726 33.31 3.09 -7.81
CA THR A 726 33.89 3.62 -6.57
C THR A 726 35.33 4.02 -6.85
N ASN A 727 35.63 5.30 -7.01
CA ASN A 727 36.96 5.80 -7.43
C ASN A 727 37.51 5.06 -8.68
N GLN A 728 38.59 4.27 -8.54
CA GLN A 728 39.19 3.49 -9.63
C GLN A 728 38.57 2.09 -9.78
N ALA A 729 37.68 1.70 -8.87
CA ALA A 729 36.97 0.44 -8.93
C ALA A 729 35.81 0.55 -9.92
N VAL A 730 36.00 -0.06 -11.10
CA VAL A 730 35.01 -0.05 -12.19
C VAL A 730 34.27 -1.39 -12.24
N PRO A 731 32.93 -1.43 -12.07
CA PRO A 731 32.14 -2.63 -12.27
C PRO A 731 32.06 -3.00 -13.76
N SER A 732 32.32 -4.27 -14.06
CA SER A 732 32.16 -4.86 -15.40
C SER A 732 32.26 -6.38 -15.31
N ASP A 733 31.69 -7.10 -16.28
CA ASP A 733 31.86 -8.56 -16.40
C ASP A 733 33.35 -8.95 -16.41
N ASP A 734 34.17 -8.23 -17.16
CA ASP A 734 35.62 -8.46 -17.25
C ASP A 734 36.30 -8.32 -15.89
N ASN A 735 36.00 -7.24 -15.16
CA ASN A 735 36.64 -7.00 -13.87
C ASN A 735 36.13 -7.97 -12.79
N ALA A 736 34.85 -8.36 -12.85
CA ALA A 736 34.31 -9.41 -11.99
C ALA A 736 35.03 -10.75 -12.20
N MET A 737 35.24 -11.16 -13.45
CA MET A 737 36.00 -12.37 -13.79
C MET A 737 37.46 -12.29 -13.34
N LYS A 738 38.16 -11.18 -13.63
CA LYS A 738 39.56 -10.98 -13.23
C LYS A 738 39.72 -11.06 -11.71
N TYR A 739 38.85 -10.37 -10.97
CA TYR A 739 38.89 -10.36 -9.51
C TYR A 739 38.59 -11.74 -8.92
N PHE A 740 37.60 -12.46 -9.48
CA PHE A 740 37.29 -13.84 -9.08
C PHE A 740 38.50 -14.78 -9.27
N ILE A 741 39.14 -14.74 -10.44
CA ILE A 741 40.31 -15.58 -10.76
C ILE A 741 41.46 -15.29 -9.78
N ASN A 742 41.83 -14.03 -9.61
CA ASN A 742 42.96 -13.66 -8.76
C ASN A 742 42.67 -13.93 -7.27
N THR A 743 41.44 -13.67 -6.79
CA THR A 743 41.03 -14.01 -5.42
C THR A 743 41.14 -15.52 -5.16
N ASN A 744 40.77 -16.35 -6.15
CA ASN A 744 40.89 -17.81 -6.02
C ASN A 744 42.35 -18.27 -6.02
N ASN A 745 43.22 -17.67 -6.84
CA ASN A 745 44.66 -17.98 -6.81
C ASN A 745 45.30 -17.53 -5.48
N TRP A 746 44.96 -16.32 -5.03
CA TRP A 746 45.43 -15.71 -3.78
C TRP A 746 45.08 -16.56 -2.56
N ARG A 747 43.80 -16.98 -2.42
CA ARG A 747 43.37 -17.79 -1.27
C ARG A 747 44.10 -19.14 -1.18
N ILE A 748 44.43 -19.77 -2.32
CA ILE A 748 45.10 -21.07 -2.36
C ILE A 748 46.53 -20.93 -1.84
N ARG A 749 47.23 -19.87 -2.28
CA ARG A 749 48.59 -19.56 -1.82
C ARG A 749 48.62 -19.25 -0.32
N ASN A 750 47.75 -18.35 0.12
CA ASN A 750 47.72 -17.89 1.51
C ASN A 750 46.99 -18.84 2.46
N ARG A 751 46.39 -19.93 1.94
CA ARG A 751 45.53 -20.85 2.69
C ARG A 751 44.42 -20.12 3.46
N ALA A 752 43.91 -19.04 2.86
CA ALA A 752 42.88 -18.21 3.44
C ALA A 752 41.49 -18.81 3.22
N GLU A 753 40.66 -18.76 4.26
CA GLU A 753 39.26 -19.18 4.23
C GLU A 753 38.41 -18.00 3.74
N VAL A 754 37.97 -18.07 2.48
CA VAL A 754 37.30 -16.96 1.78
C VAL A 754 35.91 -17.38 1.33
N PHE A 755 34.92 -16.57 1.67
CA PHE A 755 33.55 -16.64 1.18
C PHE A 755 33.35 -15.58 0.10
N TYR A 756 33.24 -16.02 -1.15
CA TYR A 756 33.00 -15.11 -2.28
C TYR A 756 31.57 -14.58 -2.26
N PHE A 757 31.41 -13.27 -2.46
CA PHE A 757 30.14 -12.58 -2.50
C PHE A 757 29.78 -12.16 -3.93
N SER A 758 28.65 -12.59 -4.51
CA SER A 758 27.62 -13.49 -3.98
C SER A 758 27.34 -14.66 -4.94
N SER A 759 26.52 -15.62 -4.49
CA SER A 759 26.06 -16.71 -5.36
C SER A 759 25.23 -16.18 -6.54
N PHE A 760 24.12 -15.49 -6.27
CA PHE A 760 23.19 -15.02 -7.32
C PHE A 760 23.08 -13.49 -7.35
N ASP A 761 22.75 -12.94 -8.51
CA ASP A 761 22.31 -11.56 -8.67
C ASP A 761 20.94 -11.36 -7.99
N GLU A 762 20.74 -10.16 -7.45
CA GLU A 762 19.62 -9.87 -6.54
C GLU A 762 19.02 -8.50 -6.83
N SER A 763 18.02 -8.44 -7.72
CA SER A 763 17.34 -7.20 -8.14
C SER A 763 16.77 -6.38 -6.97
N TRP A 764 16.45 -7.03 -5.85
CA TRP A 764 15.90 -6.36 -4.66
C TRP A 764 16.95 -5.48 -3.94
N LYS A 765 18.25 -5.77 -4.08
CA LYS A 765 19.33 -5.06 -3.40
C LYS A 765 19.50 -3.62 -3.88
N ILE A 766 19.01 -3.24 -5.06
CA ILE A 766 19.01 -1.84 -5.53
C ILE A 766 18.39 -0.90 -4.50
N ARG A 767 17.35 -1.37 -3.80
CA ARG A 767 16.59 -0.57 -2.83
C ARG A 767 17.36 -0.30 -1.54
N HIS A 768 18.39 -1.10 -1.24
CA HIS A 768 19.11 -1.06 0.05
C HIS A 768 20.61 -0.78 -0.10
N GLU A 769 21.23 -1.23 -1.19
CA GLU A 769 22.68 -1.20 -1.41
C GLU A 769 23.10 -0.36 -2.64
N GLY A 770 22.14 0.30 -3.32
CA GLY A 770 22.41 1.08 -4.52
C GLY A 770 22.53 0.23 -5.79
N ASP A 771 22.90 0.86 -6.91
CA ASP A 771 22.80 0.26 -8.25
C ASP A 771 23.75 -0.95 -8.49
N VAL A 772 24.90 -0.99 -7.82
CA VAL A 772 25.83 -2.13 -7.84
C VAL A 772 25.32 -3.32 -7.02
N GLY A 773 24.46 -3.11 -6.02
CA GLY A 773 23.98 -4.14 -5.09
C GLY A 773 23.31 -5.34 -5.76
N GLN A 774 22.75 -5.14 -6.96
CA GLN A 774 22.05 -6.20 -7.69
C GLN A 774 22.97 -7.18 -8.44
N SER A 775 24.27 -6.86 -8.61
CA SER A 775 25.10 -7.42 -9.68
C SER A 775 26.39 -8.10 -9.21
N TRP A 776 26.40 -8.63 -7.99
CA TRP A 776 27.53 -9.33 -7.36
C TRP A 776 27.54 -10.85 -7.62
N GLY A 777 26.49 -11.39 -8.22
CA GLY A 777 26.32 -12.82 -8.42
C GLY A 777 27.29 -13.40 -9.44
N ILE A 778 27.70 -14.65 -9.20
CA ILE A 778 28.31 -15.53 -10.21
C ILE A 778 27.24 -16.05 -11.17
N TRP A 779 26.08 -16.39 -10.62
CA TRP A 779 24.87 -16.70 -11.36
C TRP A 779 23.96 -15.48 -11.42
N ASP A 780 23.16 -15.37 -12.47
CA ASP A 780 22.14 -14.34 -12.55
C ASP A 780 20.95 -14.64 -11.61
N LYS A 781 19.97 -13.75 -11.61
CA LYS A 781 18.77 -13.84 -10.77
C LYS A 781 17.92 -15.10 -11.04
N ASP A 782 18.05 -15.69 -12.23
CA ASP A 782 17.29 -16.86 -12.68
C ASP A 782 18.09 -18.17 -12.46
N GLY A 783 19.35 -18.07 -12.05
CA GLY A 783 20.22 -19.20 -11.72
C GLY A 783 21.12 -19.65 -12.87
N GLU A 784 21.24 -18.86 -13.94
CA GLU A 784 22.10 -19.15 -15.08
C GLU A 784 23.51 -18.57 -14.87
N LEU A 785 24.54 -19.28 -15.32
CA LEU A 785 25.93 -18.89 -15.10
C LEU A 785 26.35 -17.73 -16.04
N LYS A 786 26.62 -16.54 -15.48
CA LYS A 786 26.82 -15.29 -16.23
C LYS A 786 28.03 -15.30 -17.16
N TYR A 787 29.11 -15.93 -16.73
CA TYR A 787 30.41 -15.81 -17.39
C TYR A 787 30.82 -17.04 -18.22
N SER A 788 29.89 -17.99 -18.45
CA SER A 788 30.17 -19.20 -19.23
C SER A 788 30.30 -18.92 -20.74
N GLU A 789 31.00 -19.81 -21.46
CA GLU A 789 30.93 -19.84 -22.92
C GLU A 789 29.50 -20.22 -23.32
N LYS A 790 28.78 -19.28 -23.97
CA LYS A 790 27.50 -19.62 -24.58
C LYS A 790 27.74 -20.68 -25.65
N VAL A 791 27.28 -21.90 -25.39
CA VAL A 791 27.15 -22.91 -26.45
C VAL A 791 26.12 -22.36 -27.43
N THR A 792 26.56 -21.82 -28.56
CA THR A 792 25.67 -21.54 -29.68
C THR A 792 25.11 -22.87 -30.18
N SER A 793 23.91 -23.23 -29.74
CA SER A 793 23.11 -24.32 -30.30
C SER A 793 22.05 -23.74 -31.23
#